data_AF-A0A8J6MBL9-F1
#
_entry.id   AF-A0A8J6MBL9-F1
#
_cell.length_a   1.000
_cell.length_b   1.000
_cell.length_c   1.000
_cell.angle_alpha   90.00
_cell.angle_beta   90.00
_cell.angle_gamma   90.00
#
_symmetry.space_group_name_H-M   'P 1'
#
loop_
_entity.id
_entity.type
_entity.pdbx_description
1 polymer ?
#
loop_
_entity_poly.entity_id
_entity_poly.type
_entity_poly.pdbx_seq_one_letter_code
_entity_poly.pdbx_strand_id
1 'polypeptide(L)'
;MKTSTKIGLLRRVTALALAVVLSIPSALAAAGDKKIQTSTQLVSGLSYQNTVTANNGSRVESFSLELEPGAAARPILLQSAGTVYGAATINKAVSRAESLGYHVLGAINTDFFATSTGVPMGIVIEDGDYQSSPENEAAMTVTDGKVELVESPKIQLTLTNQTNGTQIHPQHLNKVRAATGGMYLMNRHFSTVSTRTSTSGWYVRMKLVDGSEGAKLALNTDLTLQVTELLQSAYPLDIGEDEYVLTADDASGYLFNYQTFAVGDKITLRASCDDQTLSGAQWAGGVGDIMVKNGSLTDSSKWNYMKDGRAPRTALGVKADGTLLVYAVDGRQSGYSIGLSQKDLAEEMRDRGCQWVVNLDGGGSTAISVWYPGQSAISIKNIPSDGRPRSCATYLLLVADEKGDGVPTRLALKEEGQTVLTGSEFTLPGAVALDKGLNVTSSGVSDVSITSGSGLGTITNGVYTAGGQSGVEQLQLSSDSLGAMGTSQLNIVSSLTVLTVSKKGSSNALTSMTVKPGERVQMAIAGSYWGRTALRSWKGVSVSVAGDIGTVDENGLFTAGQSGGSGTITVAAGGQTKTVKVTVKDTHADVPQGHWAYEAVEYCYEKGIVGGVSANQFGRDYQIRRGDFMLMLYNAVGRPTVSAGCTFTDVSQSDYYYKALSWAQSAGLASGTGDGSYSPTSSVTREQAFTILRKAMPLLGKTCPDASLLVLDAFSDKDKIADYAKGHTATLVAQGVVSGKGTGIDPKGNLTRAEMAALLYKLMTYTPITDVPTDPVTPSQPETPEQPSQPETPDTPDTPVTPEQPDTPDTPAQEVSLTLDVSQLALNAGESRALIATLSPEQTGAVVTWSCNGACAAVSADGTVTNLNTAAGTVQAVITAAWSGKSASCVVDCQPAQRTGTVFNADVGLNVRSGPGTDNPVVDRRKNGDVLIVERVENGWCKVLYRSAAGQAARGYVSASYLQLSN
;
A
#
# COMPACT_ATOMS: atom_id res chain seq x y z
N MET A 1 31.71 41.21 -21.34
CA MET A 1 31.46 39.91 -22.02
C MET A 1 32.55 38.83 -21.86
N LYS A 2 33.64 39.03 -21.08
CA LYS A 2 34.68 37.97 -20.88
C LYS A 2 34.80 37.41 -19.44
N THR A 3 34.03 37.91 -18.48
CA THR A 3 34.08 37.50 -17.06
C THR A 3 32.93 36.58 -16.63
N SER A 4 31.79 36.59 -17.33
CA SER A 4 30.62 35.75 -17.02
C SER A 4 30.81 34.28 -17.42
N THR A 5 31.61 34.00 -18.44
CA THR A 5 31.83 32.64 -18.97
C THR A 5 32.77 31.78 -18.10
N LYS A 6 33.64 32.39 -17.30
CA LYS A 6 34.59 31.66 -16.43
C LYS A 6 33.96 31.16 -15.13
N ILE A 7 32.95 31.86 -14.59
CA ILE A 7 32.25 31.47 -13.35
C ILE A 7 31.27 30.31 -13.63
N GLY A 8 30.66 30.26 -14.82
CA GLY A 8 29.82 29.14 -15.27
C GLY A 8 30.60 27.84 -15.50
N LEU A 9 31.86 27.92 -15.93
CA LEU A 9 32.71 26.74 -16.14
C LEU A 9 33.24 26.17 -14.82
N LEU A 10 33.56 27.02 -13.83
CA LEU A 10 34.04 26.57 -12.53
C LEU A 10 32.94 25.87 -11.70
N ARG A 11 31.68 26.31 -11.80
CA ARG A 11 30.50 25.63 -11.21
C ARG A 11 30.17 24.30 -11.88
N ARG A 12 30.42 24.18 -13.19
CA ARG A 12 30.26 22.92 -13.94
C ARG A 12 31.33 21.87 -13.57
N VAL A 13 32.52 22.31 -13.14
CA VAL A 13 33.59 21.42 -12.70
C VAL A 13 33.44 21.01 -11.22
N THR A 14 32.81 21.84 -10.37
CA THR A 14 32.54 21.47 -8.96
C THR A 14 31.41 20.46 -8.81
N ALA A 15 30.38 20.51 -9.67
CA ALA A 15 29.35 19.46 -9.72
C ALA A 15 29.88 18.12 -10.26
N LEU A 16 30.97 18.15 -11.05
CA LEU A 16 31.62 16.95 -11.59
C LEU A 16 32.68 16.37 -10.63
N ALA A 17 33.27 17.19 -9.75
CA ALA A 17 34.35 16.79 -8.85
C ALA A 17 33.89 15.94 -7.64
N LEU A 18 32.59 15.93 -7.32
CA LEU A 18 32.04 15.02 -6.30
C LEU A 18 31.71 13.62 -6.86
N ALA A 19 31.84 13.42 -8.18
CA ALA A 19 31.41 12.20 -8.88
C ALA A 19 32.51 11.13 -9.04
N VAL A 20 33.75 11.36 -8.58
CA VAL A 20 34.91 10.49 -8.92
C VAL A 20 35.50 9.69 -7.73
N VAL A 21 34.88 9.69 -6.54
CA VAL A 21 35.44 8.91 -5.39
C VAL A 21 34.71 7.57 -5.12
N LEU A 22 33.69 7.18 -5.89
CA LEU A 22 32.87 5.99 -5.59
C LEU A 22 33.33 4.66 -6.21
N SER A 23 34.57 4.52 -6.67
CA SER A 23 35.10 3.25 -7.20
C SER A 23 36.45 2.87 -6.60
N ILE A 24 36.53 2.82 -5.27
CA ILE A 24 37.57 2.05 -4.58
C ILE A 24 36.98 0.65 -4.30
N PRO A 25 37.69 -0.46 -4.56
CA PRO A 25 37.24 -1.78 -4.15
C PRO A 25 36.91 -1.75 -2.66
N SER A 26 35.67 -2.08 -2.30
CA SER A 26 35.27 -2.19 -0.90
C SER A 26 36.16 -3.25 -0.22
N ALA A 27 37.06 -2.81 0.65
CA ALA A 27 37.36 -3.60 1.85
C ALA A 27 36.00 -4.04 2.43
N LEU A 28 35.89 -5.29 2.91
CA LEU A 28 34.63 -5.77 3.50
C LEU A 28 34.16 -4.75 4.53
N ALA A 29 33.08 -4.02 4.21
CA ALA A 29 32.50 -3.04 5.12
C ALA A 29 32.01 -3.80 6.34
N ALA A 30 32.22 -3.27 7.55
CA ALA A 30 31.79 -3.94 8.78
C ALA A 30 30.26 -4.14 8.83
N ALA A 31 29.49 -3.28 8.15
CA ALA A 31 28.06 -3.46 7.96
C ALA A 31 27.69 -4.59 6.96
N GLY A 32 28.65 -5.20 6.27
CA GLY A 32 28.48 -6.29 5.30
C GLY A 32 28.60 -5.84 3.84
N ASP A 33 28.47 -6.79 2.91
CA ASP A 33 28.62 -6.50 1.48
C ASP A 33 27.49 -5.58 0.98
N LYS A 34 27.85 -4.42 0.43
CA LYS A 34 26.89 -3.49 -0.17
C LYS A 34 26.17 -4.14 -1.36
N LYS A 35 24.83 -4.11 -1.36
CA LYS A 35 23.98 -4.66 -2.44
C LYS A 35 23.23 -3.57 -3.18
N ILE A 36 22.67 -2.62 -2.44
CA ILE A 36 21.96 -1.46 -2.99
C ILE A 36 22.42 -0.22 -2.23
N GLN A 37 22.62 0.88 -2.93
CA GLN A 37 22.87 2.17 -2.30
C GLN A 37 22.25 3.28 -3.14
N THR A 38 21.41 4.08 -2.50
CA THR A 38 20.80 5.27 -3.10
C THR A 38 21.28 6.47 -2.32
N SER A 39 21.76 7.50 -3.01
CA SER A 39 22.16 8.77 -2.41
C SER A 39 21.49 9.94 -3.13
N THR A 40 21.14 10.96 -2.36
CA THR A 40 20.66 12.23 -2.90
C THR A 40 21.12 13.38 -2.03
N GLN A 41 21.49 14.49 -2.68
CA GLN A 41 21.69 15.75 -1.97
C GLN A 41 20.31 16.27 -1.55
N LEU A 42 20.18 16.82 -0.34
CA LEU A 42 18.97 17.51 0.11
C LEU A 42 19.08 18.99 -0.21
N VAL A 43 20.06 19.64 0.42
CA VAL A 43 20.50 21.02 0.14
C VAL A 43 22.03 21.03 0.02
N SER A 44 22.63 22.17 -0.34
CA SER A 44 24.09 22.29 -0.43
C SER A 44 24.76 21.83 0.88
N GLY A 45 25.72 20.91 0.78
CA GLY A 45 26.45 20.33 1.92
C GLY A 45 25.66 19.36 2.81
N LEU A 46 24.38 19.06 2.54
CA LEU A 46 23.60 18.04 3.26
C LEU A 46 23.16 16.94 2.30
N SER A 47 23.59 15.71 2.54
CA SER A 47 23.22 14.55 1.74
C SER A 47 22.55 13.46 2.57
N TYR A 48 21.68 12.70 1.91
CA TYR A 48 21.05 11.50 2.46
C TYR A 48 21.51 10.27 1.69
N GLN A 49 21.64 9.16 2.41
CA GLN A 49 21.95 7.86 1.83
C GLN A 49 21.12 6.76 2.50
N ASN A 50 20.63 5.82 1.69
CA ASN A 50 20.06 4.55 2.13
C ASN A 50 20.89 3.42 1.54
N THR A 51 21.29 2.47 2.38
CA THR A 51 22.14 1.35 1.98
C THR A 51 21.52 0.03 2.46
N VAL A 52 21.48 -0.94 1.56
CA VAL A 52 21.16 -2.34 1.89
C VAL A 52 22.43 -3.16 1.76
N THR A 53 22.82 -3.81 2.85
CA THR A 53 23.99 -4.69 2.92
C THR A 53 23.60 -6.14 3.22
N ALA A 54 24.47 -7.06 2.81
CA ALA A 54 24.45 -8.46 3.18
C ALA A 54 25.50 -8.70 4.26
N ASN A 55 25.07 -8.81 5.50
CA ASN A 55 25.94 -9.13 6.62
C ASN A 55 25.78 -10.61 6.98
N ASN A 56 26.80 -11.42 6.71
CA ASN A 56 26.77 -12.88 6.88
C ASN A 56 25.53 -13.53 6.20
N GLY A 57 25.24 -13.10 4.97
CA GLY A 57 24.08 -13.59 4.19
C GLY A 57 22.72 -13.02 4.61
N SER A 58 22.65 -12.27 5.71
CA SER A 58 21.42 -11.64 6.19
C SER A 58 21.34 -10.18 5.77
N ARG A 59 20.12 -9.70 5.51
CA ARG A 59 19.88 -8.31 5.11
C ARG A 59 20.03 -7.38 6.30
N VAL A 60 20.76 -6.28 6.11
CA VAL A 60 20.81 -5.13 7.01
C VAL A 60 20.48 -3.90 6.18
N GLU A 61 19.66 -3.01 6.73
CA GLU A 61 19.35 -1.73 6.09
C GLU A 61 19.69 -0.56 7.00
N SER A 62 20.39 0.40 6.42
CA SER A 62 20.85 1.60 7.09
C SER A 62 20.54 2.87 6.32
N PHE A 63 20.56 3.96 7.08
CA PHE A 63 20.19 5.29 6.64
C PHE A 63 21.17 6.27 7.26
N SER A 64 21.64 7.23 6.47
CA SER A 64 22.54 8.25 6.97
C SER A 64 22.29 9.62 6.38
N LEU A 65 22.54 10.65 7.19
CA LEU A 65 22.69 12.02 6.72
C LEU A 65 24.14 12.43 6.96
N GLU A 66 24.75 13.05 5.96
CA GLU A 66 26.06 13.68 6.08
C GLU A 66 25.92 15.19 5.91
N LEU A 67 26.37 15.94 6.91
CA LEU A 67 26.36 17.39 6.95
C LEU A 67 27.80 17.91 6.92
N GLU A 68 28.19 18.47 5.78
CA GLU A 68 29.50 19.06 5.56
C GLU A 68 29.64 20.42 6.27
N PRO A 69 30.86 20.84 6.66
CA PRO A 69 31.10 22.19 7.14
C PRO A 69 30.66 23.25 6.10
N GLY A 70 29.94 24.27 6.53
CA GLY A 70 29.44 25.33 5.65
C GLY A 70 28.25 24.92 4.78
N ALA A 71 27.58 23.81 5.09
CA ALA A 71 26.31 23.43 4.50
C ALA A 71 25.24 24.52 4.68
N ALA A 72 24.21 24.51 3.84
CA ALA A 72 23.02 25.38 3.96
C ALA A 72 22.05 24.91 5.07
N ALA A 73 22.53 24.03 5.94
CA ALA A 73 21.81 23.47 7.06
C ALA A 73 22.75 23.36 8.26
N ARG A 74 22.18 23.31 9.45
CA ARG A 74 22.91 23.18 10.71
C ARG A 74 22.19 22.24 11.69
N PRO A 75 22.93 21.59 12.60
CA PRO A 75 22.31 20.78 13.63
C PRO A 75 21.74 21.67 14.75
N ILE A 76 20.63 21.23 15.35
CA ILE A 76 20.10 21.72 16.62
C ILE A 76 19.64 20.52 17.47
N LEU A 77 19.59 20.69 18.79
CA LEU A 77 19.05 19.67 19.71
C LEU A 77 17.82 20.22 20.43
N LEU A 78 16.82 19.35 20.60
CA LEU A 78 15.57 19.68 21.27
C LEU A 78 15.04 18.51 22.11
N GLN A 79 14.45 18.83 23.25
CA GLN A 79 13.53 18.02 24.03
C GLN A 79 12.24 17.83 23.24
N SER A 80 11.84 16.59 23.07
CA SER A 80 10.73 16.26 22.19
C SER A 80 9.38 16.75 22.71
N ALA A 81 9.19 16.78 24.03
CA ALA A 81 7.94 17.15 24.70
C ALA A 81 7.86 18.64 25.08
N GLY A 82 8.95 19.41 24.87
CA GLY A 82 9.06 20.80 25.32
C GLY A 82 9.40 20.98 26.80
N THR A 83 9.46 19.89 27.57
CA THR A 83 9.97 19.83 28.93
C THR A 83 10.83 18.58 29.12
N VAL A 84 11.70 18.60 30.12
CA VAL A 84 12.61 17.51 30.49
C VAL A 84 11.80 16.29 30.96
N TYR A 85 10.71 16.49 31.70
CA TYR A 85 9.78 15.43 32.07
C TYR A 85 8.76 15.20 30.96
N GLY A 86 9.08 14.26 30.07
CA GLY A 86 8.19 13.83 29.02
C GLY A 86 8.95 13.30 27.81
N ALA A 87 8.25 12.59 26.94
CA ALA A 87 8.81 12.12 25.69
C ALA A 87 7.76 12.19 24.60
N ALA A 88 8.20 12.51 23.38
CA ALA A 88 7.38 12.58 22.19
C ALA A 88 8.06 11.86 21.02
N THR A 89 7.25 11.47 20.04
CA THR A 89 7.76 10.81 18.83
C THR A 89 8.56 11.79 17.98
N ILE A 90 9.38 11.26 17.07
CA ILE A 90 10.19 12.08 16.14
C ILE A 90 9.33 13.08 15.36
N ASN A 91 8.11 12.68 14.95
CA ASN A 91 7.19 13.57 14.25
C ASN A 91 6.75 14.75 15.12
N LYS A 92 6.49 14.53 16.42
CA LYS A 92 6.12 15.61 17.34
C LYS A 92 7.31 16.53 17.64
N ALA A 93 8.53 15.99 17.71
CA ALA A 93 9.74 16.79 17.82
C ALA A 93 9.96 17.69 16.59
N VAL A 94 9.72 17.16 15.39
CA VAL A 94 9.72 17.93 14.13
C VAL A 94 8.68 19.05 14.19
N SER A 95 7.42 18.74 14.52
CA SER A 95 6.37 19.76 14.62
C SER A 95 6.67 20.82 15.68
N ARG A 96 7.30 20.45 16.80
CA ARG A 96 7.80 21.42 17.80
C ARG A 96 8.83 22.35 17.16
N ALA A 97 9.85 21.82 16.50
CA ALA A 97 10.86 22.64 15.83
C ALA A 97 10.24 23.57 14.78
N GLU A 98 9.30 23.09 13.97
CA GLU A 98 8.57 23.92 12.99
C GLU A 98 7.76 25.03 13.67
N SER A 99 7.12 24.75 14.82
CA SER A 99 6.42 25.77 15.61
C SER A 99 7.34 26.84 16.19
N LEU A 100 8.62 26.49 16.41
CA LEU A 100 9.68 27.43 16.80
C LEU A 100 10.28 28.16 15.58
N GLY A 101 9.74 27.93 14.38
CA GLY A 101 10.12 28.62 13.16
C GLY A 101 11.19 27.92 12.33
N TYR A 102 11.71 26.77 12.76
CA TYR A 102 12.73 26.03 12.03
C TYR A 102 12.21 25.33 10.77
N HIS A 103 13.06 25.25 9.74
CA HIS A 103 12.80 24.45 8.54
C HIS A 103 13.54 23.11 8.64
N VAL A 104 12.84 22.03 8.97
CA VAL A 104 13.50 20.76 9.32
C VAL A 104 13.71 19.88 8.09
N LEU A 105 14.97 19.59 7.75
CA LEU A 105 15.34 18.71 6.63
C LEU A 105 15.64 17.28 7.07
N GLY A 106 16.09 17.09 8.30
CA GLY A 106 16.37 15.78 8.88
C GLY A 106 16.18 15.75 10.38
N ALA A 107 15.87 14.58 10.94
CA ALA A 107 15.81 14.38 12.39
C ALA A 107 16.21 12.96 12.76
N ILE A 108 16.79 12.78 13.95
CA ILE A 108 17.20 11.48 14.49
C ILE A 108 17.15 11.50 16.03
N ASN A 109 16.80 10.38 16.67
CA ASN A 109 16.74 10.28 18.14
C ASN A 109 18.15 10.32 18.76
N THR A 110 18.27 10.78 20.00
CA THR A 110 19.58 11.03 20.64
C THR A 110 19.77 10.33 21.99
N ASP A 111 19.49 11.03 23.09
CA ASP A 111 19.94 10.64 24.43
C ASP A 111 19.19 9.41 24.95
N PHE A 112 19.82 8.70 25.88
CA PHE A 112 19.14 7.72 26.71
C PHE A 112 18.21 8.44 27.68
N PHE A 113 17.16 7.74 28.12
CA PHE A 113 16.18 8.34 29.01
C PHE A 113 15.47 7.29 29.87
N ALA A 114 14.93 7.74 30.99
CA ALA A 114 14.06 6.92 31.82
C ALA A 114 12.71 6.75 31.09
N THR A 115 12.44 5.56 30.55
CA THR A 115 11.22 5.31 29.73
C THR A 115 9.91 5.50 30.49
N SER A 116 9.94 5.48 31.83
CA SER A 116 8.76 5.72 32.68
C SER A 116 8.38 7.20 32.81
N THR A 117 9.34 8.12 32.66
CA THR A 117 9.13 9.56 32.86
C THR A 117 9.45 10.40 31.62
N GLY A 118 10.26 9.88 30.70
CA GLY A 118 10.81 10.62 29.57
C GLY A 118 12.03 11.48 29.91
N VAL A 119 12.51 11.46 31.17
CA VAL A 119 13.63 12.31 31.58
C VAL A 119 14.95 11.82 30.95
N PRO A 120 15.67 12.67 30.20
CA PRO A 120 16.97 12.35 29.61
C PRO A 120 18.01 12.01 30.69
N MET A 121 18.91 11.07 30.39
CA MET A 121 19.99 10.70 31.30
C MET A 121 21.13 11.72 31.26
N GLY A 122 21.44 12.28 30.09
CA GLY A 122 22.48 13.26 29.93
C GLY A 122 22.00 14.71 30.00
N ILE A 123 22.88 15.59 29.53
CA ILE A 123 22.71 17.04 29.57
C ILE A 123 21.67 17.49 28.56
N VAL A 124 21.01 18.61 28.86
CA VAL A 124 20.27 19.36 27.84
C VAL A 124 20.65 20.84 27.90
N ILE A 125 21.12 21.36 26.76
CA ILE A 125 21.20 22.80 26.49
C ILE A 125 20.38 23.07 25.23
N GLU A 126 19.41 23.99 25.30
CA GLU A 126 18.64 24.47 24.15
C GLU A 126 18.86 25.97 23.96
N ASP A 127 19.44 26.37 22.83
CA ASP A 127 19.67 27.79 22.51
C ASP A 127 20.40 28.56 23.65
N GLY A 128 21.45 27.94 24.18
CA GLY A 128 22.31 28.45 25.26
C GLY A 128 21.73 28.33 26.67
N ASP A 129 20.51 27.81 26.83
CA ASP A 129 19.86 27.63 28.13
C ASP A 129 20.15 26.23 28.72
N TYR A 130 20.80 26.17 29.89
CA TYR A 130 21.11 24.91 30.58
C TYR A 130 19.88 24.38 31.31
N GLN A 131 19.29 23.30 30.76
CA GLN A 131 17.98 22.81 31.17
C GLN A 131 18.02 21.48 31.90
N SER A 132 19.06 20.65 31.77
CA SER A 132 19.15 19.39 32.52
C SER A 132 20.60 18.99 32.75
N SER A 133 20.92 18.47 33.94
CA SER A 133 22.28 18.08 34.31
C SER A 133 22.81 16.88 33.53
N PRO A 134 24.13 16.79 33.29
CA PRO A 134 24.75 15.70 32.52
C PRO A 134 24.72 14.33 33.21
N GLU A 135 24.52 14.29 34.53
CA GLU A 135 24.80 13.11 35.34
C GLU A 135 26.21 12.56 35.06
N ASN A 136 26.33 11.29 34.65
CA ASN A 136 27.60 10.68 34.31
C ASN A 136 27.74 10.43 32.80
N GLU A 137 26.84 10.97 31.98
CA GLU A 137 26.84 10.74 30.53
C GLU A 137 27.79 11.72 29.82
N ALA A 138 28.40 11.25 28.73
CA ALA A 138 29.11 12.13 27.82
C ALA A 138 28.11 13.04 27.10
N ALA A 139 28.59 14.14 26.52
CA ALA A 139 27.75 15.09 25.81
C ALA A 139 28.26 15.35 24.40
N MET A 140 27.34 15.48 23.46
CA MET A 140 27.62 16.21 22.22
C MET A 140 27.17 17.67 22.40
N THR A 141 27.92 18.57 21.79
CA THR A 141 27.64 20.00 21.78
C THR A 141 27.55 20.50 20.36
N VAL A 142 26.78 21.56 20.14
CA VAL A 142 26.72 22.27 18.88
C VAL A 142 26.94 23.75 19.13
N THR A 143 27.92 24.33 18.43
CA THR A 143 28.26 25.75 18.49
C THR A 143 28.55 26.23 17.07
N ASP A 144 27.77 27.22 16.59
CA ASP A 144 27.88 27.79 15.25
C ASP A 144 27.91 26.71 14.14
N GLY A 145 27.04 25.70 14.31
CA GLY A 145 26.89 24.57 13.39
C GLY A 145 27.93 23.46 13.53
N LYS A 146 29.00 23.67 14.31
CA LYS A 146 30.05 22.67 14.57
C LYS A 146 29.63 21.72 15.69
N VAL A 147 29.81 20.41 15.48
CA VAL A 147 29.51 19.37 16.48
C VAL A 147 30.80 18.89 17.16
N GLU A 148 30.83 18.91 18.50
CA GLU A 148 31.98 18.47 19.30
C GLU A 148 31.57 17.55 20.45
N LEU A 149 32.49 16.67 20.86
CA LEU A 149 32.31 15.70 21.94
C LEU A 149 32.95 16.21 23.24
N VAL A 150 32.19 16.16 24.33
CA VAL A 150 32.66 16.40 25.71
C VAL A 150 32.51 15.09 26.48
N GLU A 151 33.64 14.44 26.80
CA GLU A 151 33.65 13.06 27.32
C GLU A 151 33.17 12.95 28.77
N SER A 152 33.37 14.00 29.56
CA SER A 152 33.00 14.05 30.98
C SER A 152 32.57 15.47 31.33
N PRO A 153 31.36 15.87 30.91
CA PRO A 153 30.82 17.20 31.20
C PRO A 153 30.72 17.42 32.72
N LYS A 154 31.36 18.48 33.22
CA LYS A 154 31.35 18.86 34.64
C LYS A 154 30.76 20.25 34.80
N ILE A 155 29.63 20.32 35.49
CA ILE A 155 28.93 21.57 35.80
C ILE A 155 28.65 21.59 37.29
N GLN A 156 29.08 22.64 37.99
CA GLN A 156 28.76 22.85 39.39
C GLN A 156 27.68 23.92 39.51
N LEU A 157 26.52 23.53 40.04
CA LEU A 157 25.50 24.47 40.48
C LEU A 157 25.91 25.04 41.83
N THR A 158 25.83 26.36 41.98
CA THR A 158 26.07 27.05 43.24
C THR A 158 24.96 28.05 43.49
N LEU A 159 24.29 27.90 44.63
CA LEU A 159 23.35 28.86 45.20
C LEU A 159 24.07 29.59 46.32
N THR A 160 24.39 30.87 46.11
CA THR A 160 25.04 31.72 47.12
C THR A 160 24.00 32.62 47.76
N ASN A 161 23.76 32.45 49.05
CA ASN A 161 22.90 33.33 49.82
C ASN A 161 23.62 34.66 50.08
N GLN A 162 23.11 35.75 49.53
CA GLN A 162 23.73 37.08 49.62
C GLN A 162 23.61 37.69 51.03
N THR A 163 22.66 37.22 51.85
CA THR A 163 22.44 37.70 53.21
C THR A 163 23.51 37.17 54.17
N ASN A 164 23.81 35.87 54.09
CA ASN A 164 24.65 35.18 55.07
C ASN A 164 25.93 34.55 54.49
N GLY A 165 26.12 34.62 53.17
CA GLY A 165 27.31 34.10 52.46
C GLY A 165 27.33 32.57 52.30
N THR A 166 26.32 31.85 52.76
CA THR A 166 26.26 30.38 52.66
C THR A 166 26.16 29.95 51.20
N GLN A 167 26.91 28.91 50.85
CA GLN A 167 26.87 28.29 49.53
C GLN A 167 26.28 26.89 49.62
N ILE A 168 25.35 26.60 48.71
CA ILE A 168 24.73 25.29 48.54
C ILE A 168 25.01 24.83 47.13
N HIS A 169 25.35 23.54 46.97
CA HIS A 169 25.69 22.96 45.68
C HIS A 169 24.72 21.82 45.33
N PRO A 170 23.61 22.10 44.64
CA PRO A 170 22.73 21.05 44.15
C PRO A 170 23.47 20.14 43.16
N GLN A 171 23.22 18.84 43.22
CA GLN A 171 23.86 17.86 42.33
C GLN A 171 23.12 17.77 40.99
N HIS A 172 21.81 18.00 40.99
CA HIS A 172 20.96 17.75 39.83
C HIS A 172 20.19 19.00 39.41
N LEU A 173 20.06 19.19 38.09
CA LEU A 173 19.13 20.14 37.49
C LEU A 173 18.06 19.37 36.71
N ASN A 174 16.80 19.59 37.05
CA ASN A 174 15.64 19.04 36.36
C ASN A 174 15.72 17.51 36.16
N LYS A 175 16.11 16.77 37.21
CA LYS A 175 16.03 15.30 37.25
C LYS A 175 14.96 14.85 38.23
N VAL A 176 14.53 13.59 38.08
CA VAL A 176 13.58 12.98 39.03
C VAL A 176 14.25 12.85 40.39
N ARG A 177 13.67 13.48 41.42
CA ARG A 177 14.18 13.41 42.79
C ARG A 177 14.15 11.96 43.31
N ALA A 178 15.31 11.44 43.69
CA ALA A 178 15.44 10.13 44.34
C ALA A 178 15.66 10.28 45.85
N ALA A 179 15.23 9.27 46.63
CA ALA A 179 15.26 9.31 48.09
C ALA A 179 16.67 9.53 48.70
N THR A 180 17.69 8.95 48.08
CA THR A 180 19.10 9.09 48.50
C THR A 180 19.95 9.81 47.45
N GLY A 181 19.32 10.55 46.54
CA GLY A 181 19.96 11.12 45.36
C GLY A 181 20.45 12.55 45.53
N GLY A 182 20.55 13.10 46.73
CA GLY A 182 21.06 14.46 46.94
C GLY A 182 20.02 15.57 46.75
N MET A 183 20.50 16.77 46.41
CA MET A 183 19.69 17.98 46.20
C MET A 183 19.44 18.22 44.71
N TYR A 184 18.19 18.57 44.40
CA TYR A 184 17.67 18.80 43.05
C TYR A 184 17.22 20.24 42.92
N LEU A 185 17.72 20.94 41.93
CA LEU A 185 17.18 22.21 41.50
C LEU A 185 16.19 21.94 40.34
N MET A 186 14.97 22.43 40.48
CA MET A 186 13.92 22.26 39.47
C MET A 186 13.40 23.62 39.01
N ASN A 187 13.13 23.77 37.73
CA ASN A 187 12.42 24.92 37.18
C ASN A 187 11.39 24.44 36.15
N ARG A 188 10.74 25.38 35.46
CA ARG A 188 9.64 25.05 34.54
C ARG A 188 10.07 24.24 33.31
N HIS A 189 11.36 24.21 32.98
CA HIS A 189 11.87 23.28 31.97
C HIS A 189 11.71 21.82 32.42
N PHE A 190 11.69 21.52 33.72
CA PHE A 190 11.39 20.17 34.18
C PHE A 190 9.99 19.73 33.77
N SER A 191 8.97 20.54 34.07
CA SER A 191 7.57 20.17 33.93
C SER A 191 6.70 21.42 34.11
N THR A 192 5.73 21.62 33.24
CA THR A 192 4.73 22.69 33.37
C THR A 192 3.62 22.36 34.38
N VAL A 193 3.68 21.19 35.01
CA VAL A 193 2.67 20.72 35.96
C VAL A 193 3.14 20.91 37.38
N SER A 194 4.24 20.24 37.75
CA SER A 194 4.78 20.23 39.11
C SER A 194 6.17 19.60 39.16
N THR A 195 6.76 19.55 40.36
CA THR A 195 8.01 18.85 40.68
C THR A 195 7.94 17.33 40.51
N ARG A 196 6.76 16.74 40.26
CA ARG A 196 6.55 15.29 40.05
C ARG A 196 7.16 14.38 41.14
N THR A 197 7.38 14.91 42.33
CA THR A 197 7.93 14.18 43.47
C THR A 197 6.88 13.26 44.08
N SER A 198 7.31 12.09 44.56
CA SER A 198 6.43 11.03 45.09
C SER A 198 6.69 10.67 46.56
N THR A 199 7.55 11.42 47.23
CA THR A 199 8.04 11.15 48.60
C THR A 199 8.04 12.42 49.44
N SER A 200 8.19 12.25 50.76
CA SER A 200 8.37 13.38 51.69
C SER A 200 9.73 14.04 51.50
N GLY A 201 9.75 15.37 51.57
CA GLY A 201 10.94 16.17 51.41
C GLY A 201 10.67 17.63 51.71
N TRP A 202 11.70 18.44 51.54
CA TRP A 202 11.65 19.88 51.72
C TRP A 202 11.83 20.63 50.39
N TYR A 203 11.37 21.87 50.35
CA TYR A 203 11.37 22.73 49.17
C TYR A 203 11.71 24.17 49.56
N VAL A 204 12.65 24.76 48.83
CA VAL A 204 12.93 26.20 48.84
C VAL A 204 12.47 26.74 47.49
N ARG A 205 11.32 27.43 47.48
CA ARG A 205 10.82 28.10 46.29
C ARG A 205 11.50 29.45 46.17
N MET A 206 12.03 29.72 44.99
CA MET A 206 12.73 30.94 44.65
C MET A 206 12.17 31.46 43.33
N LYS A 207 12.12 32.79 43.18
CA LYS A 207 11.67 33.43 41.94
C LYS A 207 12.74 34.37 41.43
N LEU A 208 12.91 34.48 40.11
CA LEU A 208 13.76 35.53 39.52
C LEU A 208 13.28 36.91 39.99
N VAL A 209 14.25 37.78 40.28
CA VAL A 209 13.97 39.17 40.68
C VAL A 209 13.56 40.02 39.48
N ASP A 210 12.77 41.06 39.72
CA ASP A 210 12.25 41.98 38.70
C ASP A 210 13.35 42.47 37.73
N GLY A 211 13.05 42.45 36.42
CA GLY A 211 13.98 42.79 35.35
C GLY A 211 14.84 41.62 34.86
N SER A 212 14.66 40.42 35.41
CA SER A 212 15.28 39.17 34.95
C SER A 212 14.26 38.14 34.45
N GLU A 213 13.02 38.55 34.18
CA GLU A 213 11.96 37.66 33.69
C GLU A 213 12.37 36.99 32.36
N GLY A 214 12.19 35.68 32.27
CA GLY A 214 12.61 34.90 31.11
C GLY A 214 14.12 34.75 30.94
N ALA A 215 14.94 35.14 31.93
CA ALA A 215 16.38 34.95 31.86
C ALA A 215 16.76 33.46 31.83
N LYS A 216 17.53 33.08 30.81
CA LYS A 216 18.08 31.73 30.63
C LYS A 216 19.18 31.46 31.65
N LEU A 217 19.29 30.22 32.13
CA LEU A 217 20.43 29.78 32.92
C LEU A 217 21.57 29.40 31.96
N ALA A 218 22.28 30.38 31.43
CA ALA A 218 23.47 30.11 30.62
C ALA A 218 24.66 29.70 31.50
N LEU A 219 25.50 28.80 31.01
CA LEU A 219 26.71 28.41 31.73
C LEU A 219 27.62 29.61 31.97
N ASN A 220 28.24 29.66 33.15
CA ASN A 220 29.10 30.74 33.61
C ASN A 220 28.43 32.13 33.71
N THR A 221 27.10 32.17 33.78
CA THR A 221 26.33 33.39 34.07
C THR A 221 25.66 33.30 35.44
N ASP A 222 25.33 34.47 36.00
CA ASP A 222 24.67 34.59 37.30
C ASP A 222 23.21 34.98 37.11
N LEU A 223 22.32 34.26 37.78
CA LEU A 223 20.93 34.65 37.98
C LEU A 223 20.72 35.09 39.42
N THR A 224 19.90 36.11 39.65
CA THR A 224 19.51 36.52 41.00
C THR A 224 18.08 36.09 41.26
N LEU A 225 17.89 35.32 42.32
CA LEU A 225 16.60 34.81 42.78
C LEU A 225 16.27 35.40 44.15
N GLN A 226 15.00 35.43 44.51
CA GLN A 226 14.53 35.70 45.87
C GLN A 226 13.76 34.49 46.40
N VAL A 227 14.07 34.06 47.63
CA VAL A 227 13.31 33.00 48.32
C VAL A 227 11.90 33.52 48.62
N THR A 228 10.90 32.84 48.10
CA THR A 228 9.47 33.21 48.26
C THR A 228 8.76 32.31 49.25
N GLU A 229 9.18 31.05 49.37
CA GLU A 229 8.51 30.06 50.22
C GLU A 229 9.48 28.97 50.68
N LEU A 230 9.28 28.50 51.92
CA LEU A 230 9.96 27.36 52.51
C LEU A 230 8.90 26.36 52.97
N LEU A 231 8.95 25.12 52.49
CA LEU A 231 7.93 24.10 52.75
C LEU A 231 8.55 22.71 52.99
N GLN A 232 7.94 21.93 53.88
CA GLN A 232 8.11 20.48 53.93
C GLN A 232 6.80 19.81 53.51
N SER A 233 6.87 18.88 52.56
CA SER A 233 5.68 18.27 51.97
C SER A 233 5.97 16.89 51.37
N ALA A 234 5.00 15.98 51.52
CA ALA A 234 4.96 14.70 50.82
C ALA A 234 4.31 14.77 49.43
N TYR A 235 3.76 15.93 49.06
CA TYR A 235 3.11 16.17 47.79
C TYR A 235 4.01 16.99 46.84
N PRO A 236 3.87 16.81 45.52
CA PRO A 236 4.56 17.64 44.55
C PRO A 236 4.08 19.09 44.59
N LEU A 237 4.95 20.02 44.21
CA LEU A 237 4.64 21.45 44.11
C LEU A 237 4.58 21.87 42.65
N ASP A 238 3.63 22.75 42.35
CA ASP A 238 3.58 23.44 41.07
C ASP A 238 4.81 24.34 40.91
N ILE A 239 5.32 24.46 39.68
CA ILE A 239 6.47 25.28 39.35
C ILE A 239 5.99 26.46 38.48
N GLY A 240 6.06 27.67 39.03
CA GLY A 240 5.68 28.89 38.33
C GLY A 240 6.61 29.23 37.16
N GLU A 241 6.17 30.16 36.31
CA GLU A 241 7.09 30.84 35.40
C GLU A 241 8.16 31.57 36.23
N ASP A 242 9.39 31.59 35.74
CA ASP A 242 10.53 32.26 36.40
C ASP A 242 10.87 31.75 37.81
N GLU A 243 10.36 30.56 38.18
CA GLU A 243 10.62 29.94 39.48
C GLU A 243 11.65 28.82 39.42
N TYR A 244 12.43 28.75 40.50
CA TYR A 244 13.37 27.69 40.80
C TYR A 244 13.02 27.09 42.17
N VAL A 245 12.93 25.77 42.24
CA VAL A 245 12.61 25.00 43.43
C VAL A 245 13.81 24.13 43.77
N LEU A 246 14.51 24.45 44.85
CA LEU A 246 15.51 23.55 45.42
C LEU A 246 14.79 22.53 46.32
N THR A 247 15.07 21.25 46.15
CA THR A 247 14.43 20.20 46.95
C THR A 247 15.34 19.02 47.21
N ALA A 248 15.15 18.36 48.36
CA ALA A 248 15.67 17.03 48.62
C ALA A 248 14.65 16.21 49.39
N ASP A 249 14.79 14.89 49.31
CA ASP A 249 14.00 13.94 50.09
C ASP A 249 14.40 13.99 51.57
N ASP A 250 13.49 13.69 52.49
CA ASP A 250 13.81 13.65 53.92
C ASP A 250 14.88 12.60 54.26
N ALA A 251 14.91 11.48 53.54
CA ALA A 251 15.90 10.42 53.71
C ALA A 251 17.29 10.79 53.17
N SER A 252 17.43 11.91 52.45
CA SER A 252 18.68 12.31 51.81
C SER A 252 19.72 12.88 52.78
N GLY A 253 19.30 13.30 53.99
CA GLY A 253 20.17 13.89 55.01
C GLY A 253 20.51 15.38 54.82
N TYR A 254 19.91 16.06 53.83
CA TYR A 254 20.20 17.48 53.51
C TYR A 254 19.28 18.50 54.21
N LEU A 255 18.58 18.11 55.29
CA LEU A 255 17.70 19.03 56.01
C LEU A 255 18.44 20.25 56.59
N PHE A 256 19.71 20.10 56.94
CA PHE A 256 20.54 21.21 57.44
C PHE A 256 20.74 22.30 56.39
N ASN A 257 20.76 21.97 55.09
CA ASN A 257 20.85 22.95 54.01
C ASN A 257 19.58 23.79 53.92
N TYR A 258 18.41 23.15 54.00
CA TYR A 258 17.11 23.83 54.02
C TYR A 258 17.02 24.88 55.15
N GLN A 259 17.58 24.57 56.33
CA GLN A 259 17.58 25.46 57.49
C GLN A 259 18.45 26.71 57.33
N THR A 260 19.25 26.82 56.27
CA THR A 260 20.10 28.00 55.99
C THR A 260 19.39 29.12 55.22
N PHE A 261 18.16 28.87 54.75
CA PHE A 261 17.36 29.82 53.99
C PHE A 261 16.30 30.50 54.86
N ALA A 262 15.98 31.75 54.53
CA ALA A 262 14.82 32.49 55.02
C ALA A 262 14.04 33.10 53.85
N VAL A 263 12.72 33.24 54.01
CA VAL A 263 11.89 33.97 53.03
C VAL A 263 12.40 35.41 52.92
N GLY A 264 12.59 35.88 51.68
CA GLY A 264 13.15 37.18 51.35
C GLY A 264 14.65 37.18 51.03
N ASP A 265 15.38 36.10 51.34
CA ASP A 265 16.80 35.97 50.99
C ASP A 265 17.03 36.12 49.49
N LYS A 266 18.06 36.88 49.12
CA LYS A 266 18.54 36.96 47.74
C LYS A 266 19.59 35.90 47.49
N ILE A 267 19.40 35.10 46.44
CA ILE A 267 20.26 33.98 46.08
C ILE A 267 20.87 34.25 44.72
N THR A 268 22.19 34.21 44.61
CA THR A 268 22.88 34.13 43.32
C THR A 268 22.96 32.66 42.90
N LEU A 269 22.30 32.31 41.80
CA LEU A 269 22.42 31.01 41.14
C LEU A 269 23.46 31.12 40.01
N ARG A 270 24.47 30.24 40.04
CA ARG A 270 25.47 30.10 38.98
C ARG A 270 25.66 28.63 38.61
N ALA A 271 25.69 28.35 37.31
CA ALA A 271 26.12 27.06 36.77
C ALA A 271 27.55 27.18 36.21
N SER A 272 28.56 26.78 36.98
CA SER A 272 29.98 26.97 36.61
C SER A 272 30.50 25.78 35.81
N CYS A 273 31.21 26.05 34.72
CA CYS A 273 31.82 25.05 33.86
C CYS A 273 33.17 25.54 33.29
N ASP A 274 34.23 24.77 33.51
CA ASP A 274 35.58 25.10 33.04
C ASP A 274 35.83 24.61 31.60
N ASP A 275 34.98 23.72 31.08
CA ASP A 275 35.10 23.22 29.71
C ASP A 275 34.61 24.27 28.71
N GLN A 276 35.51 24.76 27.86
CA GLN A 276 35.21 25.85 26.94
C GLN A 276 34.27 25.42 25.79
N THR A 277 34.36 24.16 25.37
CA THR A 277 33.45 23.59 24.36
C THR A 277 32.04 23.55 24.91
N LEU A 278 31.88 23.09 26.16
CA LEU A 278 30.58 23.00 26.79
C LEU A 278 29.99 24.36 27.17
N SER A 279 30.79 25.25 27.77
CA SER A 279 30.32 26.58 28.18
C SER A 279 29.97 27.50 27.02
N GLY A 280 30.54 27.26 25.82
CA GLY A 280 30.17 27.96 24.59
C GLY A 280 29.02 27.31 23.80
N ALA A 281 28.47 26.19 24.26
CA ALA A 281 27.48 25.41 23.51
C ALA A 281 26.15 26.16 23.35
N GLN A 282 25.68 26.29 22.11
CA GLN A 282 24.31 26.73 21.81
C GLN A 282 23.32 25.58 22.03
N TRP A 283 23.75 24.35 21.73
CA TRP A 283 22.96 23.14 22.02
C TRP A 283 23.84 22.06 22.62
N ALA A 284 23.29 21.25 23.53
CA ALA A 284 23.96 20.08 24.05
C ALA A 284 22.96 18.96 24.38
N GLY A 285 23.42 17.72 24.21
CA GLY A 285 22.61 16.52 24.43
C GLY A 285 23.47 15.37 24.93
N GLY A 286 22.92 14.53 25.80
CA GLY A 286 23.56 13.29 26.24
C GLY A 286 23.83 12.32 25.09
N VAL A 287 24.93 11.58 25.22
CA VAL A 287 25.32 10.48 24.33
C VAL A 287 25.83 9.31 25.18
N GLY A 288 25.74 8.08 24.65
CA GLY A 288 26.24 6.90 25.34
C GLY A 288 27.70 6.60 25.03
N ASP A 289 28.00 5.30 24.89
CA ASP A 289 29.35 4.80 24.69
C ASP A 289 30.10 5.53 23.57
N ILE A 290 31.30 6.05 23.87
CA ILE A 290 32.23 6.58 22.88
C ILE A 290 32.92 5.39 22.21
N MET A 291 32.45 4.98 21.04
CA MET A 291 32.87 3.77 20.35
C MET A 291 34.16 3.94 19.53
N VAL A 292 34.37 5.13 18.96
CA VAL A 292 35.57 5.48 18.19
C VAL A 292 36.13 6.78 18.73
N LYS A 293 37.45 6.87 18.84
CA LYS A 293 38.20 8.08 19.21
C LYS A 293 39.51 8.12 18.45
N ASN A 294 39.86 9.30 17.91
CA ASN A 294 41.04 9.51 17.07
C ASN A 294 41.17 8.46 15.93
N GLY A 295 40.04 8.14 15.29
CA GLY A 295 39.95 7.16 14.21
C GLY A 295 40.15 5.70 14.63
N SER A 296 40.21 5.40 15.93
CA SER A 296 40.42 4.05 16.48
C SER A 296 39.27 3.62 17.37
N LEU A 297 38.94 2.33 17.39
CA LEU A 297 37.96 1.79 18.34
C LEU A 297 38.46 1.99 19.78
N THR A 298 37.56 2.36 20.68
CA THR A 298 37.83 2.36 22.13
C THR A 298 37.69 0.95 22.70
N ASP A 299 38.05 0.77 23.98
CA ASP A 299 37.95 -0.51 24.66
C ASP A 299 36.48 -0.96 24.81
N SER A 300 36.05 -1.87 23.93
CA SER A 300 34.67 -2.35 23.87
C SER A 300 34.22 -3.14 25.09
N SER A 301 35.13 -3.55 25.98
CA SER A 301 34.75 -4.18 27.25
C SER A 301 34.08 -3.20 28.22
N LYS A 302 34.23 -1.90 27.98
CA LYS A 302 33.62 -0.81 28.76
C LYS A 302 32.31 -0.30 28.18
N TRP A 303 31.88 -0.81 27.03
CA TRP A 303 30.66 -0.35 26.37
C TRP A 303 29.43 -0.99 27.03
N ASN A 304 28.49 -0.16 27.44
CA ASN A 304 27.29 -0.58 28.17
C ASN A 304 26.33 -1.42 27.30
N TYR A 305 26.27 -1.14 26.00
CA TYR A 305 25.25 -1.69 25.08
C TYR A 305 25.79 -2.79 24.13
N MET A 306 27.02 -3.23 24.33
CA MET A 306 27.64 -4.30 23.53
C MET A 306 26.90 -5.63 23.73
N LYS A 307 26.51 -5.91 24.99
CA LYS A 307 25.78 -7.12 25.40
C LYS A 307 24.43 -7.32 24.70
N ASP A 308 23.86 -6.26 24.13
CA ASP A 308 22.58 -6.33 23.42
C ASP A 308 22.70 -7.04 22.06
N GLY A 309 23.93 -7.32 21.61
CA GLY A 309 24.20 -7.98 20.34
C GLY A 309 23.67 -7.17 19.15
N ARG A 310 23.01 -7.84 18.21
CA ARG A 310 22.41 -7.19 17.04
C ARG A 310 21.07 -6.55 17.40
N ALA A 311 20.96 -5.26 17.11
CA ALA A 311 19.74 -4.49 17.38
C ALA A 311 19.56 -3.40 16.30
N PRO A 312 18.38 -2.77 16.22
CA PRO A 312 18.28 -1.43 15.65
C PRO A 312 19.21 -0.50 16.41
N ARG A 313 19.94 0.35 15.69
CA ARG A 313 20.96 1.23 16.28
C ARG A 313 20.84 2.64 15.75
N THR A 314 21.19 3.59 16.60
CA THR A 314 21.38 4.99 16.26
C THR A 314 22.76 5.41 16.73
N ALA A 315 23.49 6.16 15.92
CA ALA A 315 24.80 6.69 16.27
C ALA A 315 25.07 8.01 15.53
N LEU A 316 26.01 8.78 16.07
CA LEU A 316 26.65 9.87 15.33
C LEU A 316 28.16 9.78 15.39
N GLY A 317 28.82 10.39 14.41
CA GLY A 317 30.25 10.63 14.43
C GLY A 317 30.63 11.83 13.60
N VAL A 318 31.85 12.32 13.78
CA VAL A 318 32.39 13.45 13.03
C VAL A 318 33.69 13.04 12.35
N LYS A 319 33.82 13.38 11.06
CA LYS A 319 35.01 13.13 10.25
C LYS A 319 36.10 14.18 10.53
N ALA A 320 37.31 13.93 10.01
CA ALA A 320 38.47 14.81 10.25
C ALA A 320 38.28 16.24 9.71
N ASP A 321 37.46 16.42 8.66
CA ASP A 321 37.13 17.70 8.08
C ASP A 321 36.01 18.45 8.83
N GLY A 322 35.40 17.83 9.85
CA GLY A 322 34.26 18.38 10.59
C GLY A 322 32.89 17.94 10.06
N THR A 323 32.83 17.10 9.02
CA THR A 323 31.57 16.54 8.51
C THR A 323 30.89 15.69 9.58
N LEU A 324 29.66 16.03 9.92
CA LEU A 324 28.79 15.24 10.80
C LEU A 324 28.16 14.09 10.01
N LEU A 325 28.29 12.87 10.52
CA LEU A 325 27.60 11.68 10.05
C LEU A 325 26.62 11.20 11.12
N VAL A 326 25.32 11.23 10.84
CA VAL A 326 24.30 10.55 11.65
C VAL A 326 23.86 9.27 10.97
N TYR A 327 23.66 8.21 11.74
CA TYR A 327 23.48 6.86 11.23
C TYR A 327 22.38 6.12 11.99
N ALA A 328 21.38 5.62 11.25
CA ALA A 328 20.31 4.78 11.77
C ALA A 328 20.33 3.42 11.05
N VAL A 329 20.09 2.35 11.81
CA VAL A 329 20.06 0.98 11.32
C VAL A 329 18.78 0.31 11.77
N ASP A 330 18.01 -0.22 10.82
CA ASP A 330 16.83 -1.03 11.13
C ASP A 330 17.24 -2.40 11.69
N GLY A 331 16.41 -2.99 12.55
CA GLY A 331 16.71 -4.28 13.16
C GLY A 331 15.49 -4.93 13.81
N ARG A 332 15.66 -6.17 14.32
CA ARG A 332 14.57 -6.99 14.90
C ARG A 332 13.41 -7.25 13.91
N GLN A 333 13.70 -7.29 12.61
CA GLN A 333 12.69 -7.43 11.56
C GLN A 333 13.01 -8.64 10.69
N SER A 334 12.37 -9.77 11.00
CA SER A 334 12.56 -11.03 10.28
C SER A 334 12.32 -10.86 8.77
N GLY A 335 13.24 -11.34 7.95
CA GLY A 335 13.19 -11.24 6.49
C GLY A 335 13.50 -9.84 5.91
N TYR A 336 13.71 -8.82 6.75
CA TYR A 336 13.97 -7.45 6.31
C TYR A 336 15.27 -6.88 6.85
N SER A 337 15.46 -6.72 8.16
CA SER A 337 16.72 -6.21 8.72
C SER A 337 17.04 -6.86 10.06
N ILE A 338 18.22 -7.46 10.16
CA ILE A 338 18.70 -8.09 11.40
C ILE A 338 19.35 -7.10 12.38
N GLY A 339 19.64 -5.87 11.94
CA GLY A 339 20.38 -4.88 12.73
C GLY A 339 21.89 -5.15 12.80
N LEU A 340 22.60 -4.26 13.49
CA LEU A 340 24.05 -4.36 13.68
C LEU A 340 24.41 -4.56 15.16
N SER A 341 25.53 -5.25 15.37
CA SER A 341 26.20 -5.21 16.66
C SER A 341 26.77 -3.80 16.89
N GLN A 342 26.98 -3.41 18.14
CA GLN A 342 27.60 -2.11 18.43
C GLN A 342 29.02 -2.00 17.84
N LYS A 343 29.74 -3.13 17.76
CA LYS A 343 31.07 -3.19 17.15
C LYS A 343 31.03 -3.02 15.63
N ASP A 344 30.13 -3.72 14.94
CA ASP A 344 29.95 -3.60 13.49
C ASP A 344 29.58 -2.15 13.11
N LEU A 345 28.75 -1.51 13.93
CA LEU A 345 28.36 -0.10 13.78
C LEU A 345 29.56 0.85 13.94
N ALA A 346 30.36 0.65 14.99
CA ALA A 346 31.54 1.46 15.25
C ALA A 346 32.59 1.35 14.13
N GLU A 347 32.84 0.12 13.68
CA GLU A 347 33.75 -0.15 12.56
C GLU A 347 33.24 0.44 11.25
N GLU A 348 31.95 0.31 10.94
CA GLU A 348 31.34 0.92 9.75
C GLU A 348 31.52 2.43 9.72
N MET A 349 31.22 3.13 10.83
CA MET A 349 31.34 4.58 10.89
C MET A 349 32.80 5.05 10.89
N ARG A 350 33.72 4.30 11.52
CA ARG A 350 35.17 4.53 11.41
C ARG A 350 35.64 4.39 9.96
N ASP A 351 35.23 3.34 9.27
CA ASP A 351 35.64 3.06 7.88
C ASP A 351 35.08 4.10 6.90
N ARG A 352 34.00 4.80 7.29
CA ARG A 352 33.50 6.02 6.62
C ARG A 352 34.25 7.30 6.98
N GLY A 353 35.33 7.20 7.75
CA GLY A 353 36.25 8.30 8.05
C GLY A 353 35.98 9.07 9.34
N CYS A 354 35.05 8.61 10.20
CA CYS A 354 34.78 9.28 11.47
C CYS A 354 36.00 9.20 12.40
N GLN A 355 36.41 10.35 12.94
CA GLN A 355 37.46 10.48 13.95
C GLN A 355 36.96 10.11 15.33
N TRP A 356 35.69 10.39 15.62
CA TRP A 356 35.02 9.88 16.79
C TRP A 356 33.59 9.47 16.44
N VAL A 357 33.07 8.50 17.19
CA VAL A 357 31.72 7.94 17.02
C VAL A 357 31.17 7.63 18.39
N VAL A 358 29.93 8.02 18.65
CA VAL A 358 29.21 7.71 19.89
C VAL A 358 27.93 6.95 19.58
N ASN A 359 27.60 6.02 20.48
CA ASN A 359 26.33 5.32 20.44
C ASN A 359 25.22 6.22 21.00
N LEU A 360 24.07 6.23 20.34
CA LEU A 360 22.85 6.90 20.79
C LEU A 360 21.80 5.87 21.21
N ASP A 361 20.66 6.32 21.73
CA ASP A 361 19.59 5.40 22.11
C ASP A 361 19.10 4.59 20.90
N GLY A 362 18.88 3.30 21.09
CA GLY A 362 18.66 2.33 20.01
C GLY A 362 17.36 1.55 20.15
N GLY A 363 17.31 0.38 19.51
CA GLY A 363 16.13 -0.49 19.58
C GLY A 363 14.87 0.19 19.03
N GLY A 364 13.77 0.15 19.77
CA GLY A 364 12.52 0.78 19.33
C GLY A 364 12.57 2.30 19.25
N SER A 365 13.60 2.93 19.82
CA SER A 365 13.83 4.38 19.73
C SER A 365 14.43 4.80 18.38
N THR A 366 15.10 3.88 17.66
CA THR A 366 15.76 4.18 16.38
C THR A 366 14.74 4.66 15.35
N ALA A 367 14.82 5.96 15.05
CA ALA A 367 14.00 6.61 14.05
C ALA A 367 14.80 7.72 13.35
N ILE A 368 14.68 7.78 12.02
CA ILE A 368 15.25 8.85 11.20
C ILE A 368 14.17 9.40 10.27
N SER A 369 14.02 10.73 10.27
CA SER A 369 13.14 11.44 9.35
C SER A 369 13.95 12.29 8.40
N VAL A 370 13.51 12.37 7.14
CA VAL A 370 14.19 13.10 6.07
C VAL A 370 13.14 13.75 5.18
N TRP A 371 13.29 15.06 4.95
CA TRP A 371 12.59 15.71 3.85
C TRP A 371 13.28 15.28 2.57
N TYR A 372 12.68 14.32 1.88
CA TYR A 372 13.27 13.74 0.69
C TYR A 372 12.80 14.53 -0.54
N PRO A 373 13.67 14.74 -1.56
CA PRO A 373 13.29 15.47 -2.76
C PRO A 373 11.98 14.98 -3.37
N GLY A 374 11.09 15.92 -3.71
CA GLY A 374 9.77 15.66 -4.29
C GLY A 374 8.67 15.26 -3.31
N GLN A 375 8.98 15.17 -2.02
CA GLN A 375 7.96 15.08 -0.99
C GLN A 375 7.52 16.47 -0.52
N SER A 376 6.25 16.58 -0.13
CA SER A 376 5.68 17.84 0.36
C SER A 376 6.03 18.15 1.82
N ALA A 377 6.62 17.19 2.54
CA ALA A 377 7.00 17.32 3.94
C ALA A 377 8.06 16.26 4.32
N ILE A 378 8.75 16.51 5.42
CA ILE A 378 9.62 15.55 6.09
C ILE A 378 8.84 14.30 6.55
N SER A 379 9.44 13.12 6.37
CA SER A 379 8.85 11.85 6.78
C SER A 379 9.88 10.87 7.33
N ILE A 380 9.44 9.95 8.19
CA ILE A 380 10.26 8.81 8.63
C ILE A 380 10.69 7.98 7.42
N LYS A 381 11.96 7.55 7.39
CA LYS A 381 12.54 6.74 6.31
C LYS A 381 12.84 5.30 6.68
N ASN A 382 13.19 5.05 7.93
CA ASN A 382 13.42 3.70 8.42
C ASN A 382 12.11 3.04 8.86
N ILE A 383 12.12 1.74 9.14
CA ILE A 383 10.98 1.04 9.73
C ILE A 383 11.27 0.86 11.24
N PRO A 384 10.61 1.62 12.13
CA PRO A 384 10.81 1.44 13.57
C PRO A 384 10.48 0.01 14.01
N SER A 385 11.31 -0.60 14.86
CA SER A 385 11.15 -2.00 15.25
C SER A 385 9.87 -2.29 16.04
N ASP A 386 9.30 -1.27 16.68
CA ASP A 386 8.03 -1.38 17.43
C ASP A 386 6.79 -1.26 16.52
N GLY A 387 6.98 -1.21 15.19
CA GLY A 387 5.92 -0.98 14.20
C GLY A 387 5.44 0.48 14.10
N ARG A 388 5.89 1.34 15.02
CA ARG A 388 5.66 2.79 15.05
C ARG A 388 6.84 3.49 15.72
N PRO A 389 7.11 4.78 15.43
CA PRO A 389 8.15 5.53 16.13
C PRO A 389 7.84 5.62 17.62
N ARG A 390 8.81 5.28 18.46
CA ARG A 390 8.72 5.44 19.91
C ARG A 390 8.87 6.90 20.32
N SER A 391 8.26 7.28 21.43
CA SER A 391 8.54 8.55 22.07
C SER A 391 9.91 8.54 22.75
N CYS A 392 10.78 9.49 22.43
CA CYS A 392 12.13 9.63 23.00
C CYS A 392 12.29 10.99 23.67
N ALA A 393 13.21 11.14 24.62
CA ALA A 393 13.40 12.39 25.34
C ALA A 393 13.90 13.53 24.44
N THR A 394 14.91 13.27 23.61
CA THR A 394 15.60 14.28 22.80
C THR A 394 15.82 13.80 21.37
N TYR A 395 15.95 14.78 20.45
CA TYR A 395 16.29 14.57 19.05
C TYR A 395 17.31 15.59 18.58
N LEU A 396 18.18 15.16 17.67
CA LEU A 396 19.00 16.02 16.82
C LEU A 396 18.21 16.29 15.54
N LEU A 397 18.07 17.57 15.18
CA LEU A 397 17.43 17.99 13.94
C LEU A 397 18.44 18.73 13.08
N LEU A 398 18.39 18.49 11.77
CA LEU A 398 19.13 19.22 10.77
C LEU A 398 18.18 20.22 10.13
N VAL A 399 18.40 21.50 10.39
CA VAL A 399 17.50 22.59 9.98
C VAL A 399 18.18 23.45 8.93
N ALA A 400 17.44 23.88 7.91
CA ALA A 400 17.95 24.79 6.90
C ALA A 400 18.03 26.22 7.44
N ASP A 401 18.99 26.99 6.94
CA ASP A 401 19.08 28.42 7.27
C ASP A 401 17.99 29.25 6.59
N GLU A 402 17.49 28.80 5.45
CA GLU A 402 16.44 29.47 4.68
C GLU A 402 15.26 28.53 4.41
N LYS A 403 14.04 29.06 4.48
CA LYS A 403 12.79 28.34 4.18
C LYS A 403 12.54 28.10 2.69
N GLY A 404 13.43 28.54 1.80
CA GLY A 404 13.22 28.57 0.36
C GLY A 404 12.63 29.89 -0.15
N ASP A 405 12.82 30.17 -1.44
CA ASP A 405 12.36 31.40 -2.12
C ASP A 405 11.23 31.15 -3.13
N GLY A 406 10.75 29.90 -3.25
CA GLY A 406 9.76 29.50 -4.24
C GLY A 406 10.26 29.53 -5.68
N VAL A 407 11.54 29.83 -5.93
CA VAL A 407 12.13 29.85 -7.27
C VAL A 407 12.62 28.44 -7.60
N PRO A 408 12.13 27.82 -8.70
CA PRO A 408 12.62 26.50 -9.11
C PRO A 408 14.11 26.58 -9.44
N THR A 409 14.92 25.82 -8.72
CA THR A 409 16.38 25.74 -8.92
C THR A 409 16.86 24.33 -9.23
N ARG A 410 16.08 23.31 -8.83
CA ARG A 410 16.45 21.91 -8.98
C ARG A 410 15.28 21.04 -9.45
N LEU A 411 15.59 20.05 -10.29
CA LEU A 411 14.67 18.97 -10.64
C LEU A 411 14.97 17.69 -9.84
N ALA A 412 13.94 16.90 -9.56
CA ALA A 412 14.07 15.55 -9.01
C ALA A 412 12.97 14.65 -9.58
N LEU A 413 13.17 13.33 -9.58
CA LEU A 413 12.09 12.40 -9.90
C LEU A 413 11.07 12.35 -8.75
N LYS A 414 9.82 12.04 -9.08
CA LYS A 414 8.78 11.79 -8.05
C LYS A 414 9.10 10.56 -7.21
N GLU A 415 9.79 9.59 -7.79
CA GLU A 415 10.34 8.42 -7.09
C GLU A 415 11.82 8.26 -7.46
N GLU A 416 12.68 8.18 -6.45
CA GLU A 416 14.13 8.09 -6.61
C GLU A 416 14.65 6.71 -6.20
N GLY A 417 15.81 6.32 -6.75
CA GLY A 417 16.55 5.15 -6.27
C GLY A 417 15.92 3.81 -6.61
N GLN A 418 15.00 3.76 -7.57
CA GLN A 418 14.30 2.54 -7.95
C GLN A 418 15.30 1.46 -8.42
N THR A 419 15.07 0.21 -7.98
CA THR A 419 15.84 -0.94 -8.46
C THR A 419 15.23 -1.50 -9.74
N VAL A 420 16.07 -1.84 -10.72
CA VAL A 420 15.66 -2.31 -12.05
C VAL A 420 16.53 -3.50 -12.45
N LEU A 421 15.91 -4.61 -12.83
CA LEU A 421 16.62 -5.77 -13.39
C LEU A 421 17.11 -5.44 -14.80
N THR A 422 18.34 -5.83 -15.15
CA THR A 422 18.87 -5.76 -16.52
C THR A 422 17.89 -6.36 -17.53
N GLY A 423 17.70 -5.69 -18.67
CA GLY A 423 16.76 -6.10 -19.72
C GLY A 423 15.29 -5.77 -19.46
N SER A 424 14.93 -5.34 -18.24
CA SER A 424 13.58 -4.86 -17.92
C SER A 424 13.42 -3.39 -18.34
N GLU A 425 12.17 -2.96 -18.52
CA GLU A 425 11.82 -1.58 -18.77
C GLU A 425 10.68 -1.10 -17.87
N PHE A 426 10.61 0.21 -17.66
CA PHE A 426 9.50 0.83 -16.94
C PHE A 426 9.37 2.32 -17.26
N THR A 427 8.17 2.85 -17.07
CA THR A 427 7.89 4.28 -17.20
C THR A 427 8.46 5.04 -16.01
N LEU A 428 9.30 6.05 -16.30
CA LEU A 428 9.85 6.93 -15.27
C LEU A 428 8.72 7.72 -14.58
N PRO A 429 8.81 7.96 -13.26
CA PRO A 429 7.72 8.52 -12.45
C PRO A 429 7.45 10.03 -12.69
N GLY A 430 8.03 10.63 -13.74
CA GLY A 430 7.99 12.06 -13.99
C GLY A 430 8.82 12.86 -12.98
N ALA A 431 8.91 14.18 -13.21
CA ALA A 431 9.74 15.07 -12.40
C ALA A 431 8.94 16.14 -11.65
N VAL A 432 9.56 16.66 -10.61
CA VAL A 432 9.13 17.81 -9.81
C VAL A 432 10.19 18.90 -9.88
N ALA A 433 9.77 20.14 -9.66
CA ALA A 433 10.68 21.27 -9.47
C ALA A 433 10.73 21.66 -7.99
N LEU A 434 11.93 21.95 -7.51
CA LEU A 434 12.26 22.25 -6.12
C LEU A 434 12.95 23.60 -6.04
N ASP A 435 12.68 24.37 -4.99
CA ASP A 435 13.48 25.54 -4.64
C ASP A 435 14.73 25.17 -3.82
N LYS A 436 15.53 26.18 -3.46
CA LYS A 436 16.76 25.99 -2.67
C LYS A 436 16.50 25.46 -1.25
N GLY A 437 15.28 25.60 -0.75
CA GLY A 437 14.82 25.07 0.55
C GLY A 437 14.19 23.69 0.45
N LEU A 438 14.26 23.02 -0.70
CA LEU A 438 13.64 21.71 -0.97
C LEU A 438 12.11 21.72 -1.06
N ASN A 439 11.47 22.90 -1.10
CA ASN A 439 10.02 22.97 -1.30
C ASN A 439 9.66 22.62 -2.73
N VAL A 440 8.55 21.90 -2.92
CA VAL A 440 8.00 21.63 -4.24
C VAL A 440 7.35 22.89 -4.80
N THR A 441 7.94 23.46 -5.84
CA THR A 441 7.42 24.64 -6.56
C THR A 441 6.54 24.24 -7.73
N SER A 442 6.78 23.05 -8.30
CA SER A 442 5.88 22.42 -9.27
C SER A 442 5.84 20.90 -9.06
N SER A 443 4.62 20.35 -8.97
CA SER A 443 4.37 18.92 -8.83
C SER A 443 4.39 18.16 -10.17
N GLY A 444 4.60 18.86 -11.28
CA GLY A 444 4.72 18.26 -12.61
C GLY A 444 5.41 19.21 -13.58
N VAL A 445 6.49 18.71 -14.21
CA VAL A 445 7.25 19.46 -15.21
C VAL A 445 6.99 18.83 -16.57
N SER A 446 6.34 19.56 -17.46
CA SER A 446 5.84 19.04 -18.75
C SER A 446 6.91 18.95 -19.83
N ASP A 447 7.93 19.82 -19.78
CA ASP A 447 9.04 19.91 -20.71
C ASP A 447 10.32 19.25 -20.18
N VAL A 448 10.20 18.35 -19.19
CA VAL A 448 11.38 17.70 -18.61
C VAL A 448 12.04 16.76 -19.62
N SER A 449 13.31 16.99 -19.89
CA SER A 449 14.19 16.06 -20.60
C SER A 449 14.98 15.23 -19.59
N ILE A 450 14.89 13.91 -19.71
CA ILE A 450 15.60 12.94 -18.87
C ILE A 450 16.51 12.09 -19.75
N THR A 451 17.81 12.09 -19.46
CA THR A 451 18.80 11.30 -20.20
C THR A 451 19.59 10.38 -19.28
N SER A 452 20.02 9.24 -19.82
CA SER A 452 21.00 8.39 -19.15
C SER A 452 22.34 9.13 -19.08
N GLY A 453 22.88 9.28 -17.88
CA GLY A 453 24.16 9.92 -17.63
C GLY A 453 25.30 8.92 -17.43
N SER A 454 25.00 7.65 -17.13
CA SER A 454 26.00 6.60 -16.91
C SER A 454 26.05 5.54 -18.03
N GLY A 455 25.06 5.51 -18.93
CA GLY A 455 25.02 4.60 -20.08
C GLY A 455 24.65 3.16 -19.74
N LEU A 456 24.04 2.88 -18.58
CA LEU A 456 23.56 1.55 -18.19
C LEU A 456 22.17 1.23 -18.76
N GLY A 457 21.56 2.15 -19.49
CA GLY A 457 20.28 1.98 -20.15
C GLY A 457 19.99 3.07 -21.18
N THR A 458 18.80 3.02 -21.75
CA THR A 458 18.31 4.03 -22.71
C THR A 458 16.97 4.57 -22.25
N ILE A 459 16.65 5.80 -22.65
CA ILE A 459 15.37 6.44 -22.36
C ILE A 459 14.72 6.83 -23.67
N THR A 460 13.52 6.33 -23.92
CA THR A 460 12.70 6.68 -25.09
C THR A 460 11.29 6.96 -24.62
N ASN A 461 10.74 8.14 -24.94
CA ASN A 461 9.38 8.55 -24.58
C ASN A 461 9.04 8.35 -23.09
N GLY A 462 9.99 8.66 -22.20
CA GLY A 462 9.82 8.53 -20.74
C GLY A 462 9.91 7.08 -20.21
N VAL A 463 10.16 6.09 -21.07
CA VAL A 463 10.42 4.70 -20.67
C VAL A 463 11.92 4.49 -20.56
N TYR A 464 12.38 4.04 -19.39
CA TYR A 464 13.75 3.59 -19.18
C TYR A 464 13.86 2.09 -19.49
N THR A 465 14.77 1.71 -20.38
CA THR A 465 15.12 0.31 -20.67
C THR A 465 16.53 0.03 -20.14
N ALA A 466 16.63 -0.86 -19.17
CA ALA A 466 17.91 -1.27 -18.59
C ALA A 466 18.71 -2.12 -19.59
N GLY A 467 19.99 -1.80 -19.75
CA GLY A 467 20.94 -2.58 -20.54
C GLY A 467 21.34 -3.89 -19.84
N GLY A 468 22.43 -4.50 -20.32
CA GLY A 468 22.96 -5.76 -19.79
C GLY A 468 23.96 -5.63 -18.62
N GLN A 469 24.30 -4.40 -18.22
CA GLN A 469 25.29 -4.15 -17.16
C GLN A 469 24.60 -3.69 -15.87
N SER A 470 25.05 -4.21 -14.72
CA SER A 470 24.59 -3.78 -13.40
C SER A 470 25.43 -2.63 -12.86
N GLY A 471 24.84 -1.74 -12.06
CA GLY A 471 25.51 -0.57 -11.48
C GLY A 471 24.51 0.49 -11.02
N VAL A 472 25.00 1.68 -10.69
CA VAL A 472 24.16 2.83 -10.38
C VAL A 472 24.07 3.70 -11.63
N GLU A 473 22.86 3.83 -12.19
CA GLU A 473 22.60 4.73 -13.31
C GLU A 473 22.31 6.13 -12.77
N GLN A 474 23.09 7.12 -13.20
CA GLN A 474 22.82 8.52 -12.92
C GLN A 474 21.98 9.12 -14.04
N LEU A 475 20.75 9.49 -13.75
CA LEU A 475 19.89 10.21 -14.68
C LEU A 475 20.17 11.70 -14.59
N GLN A 476 20.19 12.37 -15.75
CA GLN A 476 20.27 13.83 -15.84
C GLN A 476 18.91 14.38 -16.22
N LEU A 477 18.43 15.37 -15.48
CA LEU A 477 17.15 16.03 -15.68
C LEU A 477 17.39 17.49 -16.06
N SER A 478 16.65 17.99 -17.05
CA SER A 478 16.65 19.40 -17.44
C SER A 478 15.27 19.87 -17.86
N SER A 479 14.97 21.15 -17.62
CA SER A 479 13.76 21.83 -18.10
C SER A 479 14.17 23.22 -18.56
N ASP A 480 13.95 23.50 -19.84
CA ASP A 480 14.32 24.79 -20.45
C ASP A 480 13.39 25.90 -19.97
N SER A 481 12.09 25.62 -19.80
CA SER A 481 11.13 26.62 -19.32
C SER A 481 11.40 27.07 -17.88
N LEU A 482 11.92 26.18 -17.04
CA LEU A 482 12.27 26.49 -15.65
C LEU A 482 13.73 26.90 -15.46
N GLY A 483 14.59 26.66 -16.45
CA GLY A 483 16.05 26.84 -16.31
C GLY A 483 16.65 25.98 -15.19
N ALA A 484 16.00 24.87 -14.83
CA ALA A 484 16.35 24.02 -13.70
C ALA A 484 16.98 22.71 -14.18
N MET A 485 17.94 22.21 -13.40
CA MET A 485 18.60 20.93 -13.65
C MET A 485 18.51 20.03 -12.43
N GLY A 486 18.67 18.73 -12.64
CA GLY A 486 18.64 17.76 -11.56
C GLY A 486 19.38 16.49 -11.91
N THR A 487 19.63 15.68 -10.89
CA THR A 487 20.15 14.32 -11.05
C THR A 487 19.31 13.37 -10.21
N SER A 488 19.14 12.16 -10.72
CA SER A 488 18.41 11.07 -10.07
C SER A 488 19.18 9.75 -10.21
N GLN A 489 18.90 8.77 -9.36
CA GLN A 489 19.58 7.47 -9.38
C GLN A 489 18.62 6.31 -9.63
N LEU A 490 19.05 5.34 -10.44
CA LEU A 490 18.49 4.00 -10.52
C LEU A 490 19.53 2.96 -10.12
N ASN A 491 19.09 1.88 -9.46
CA ASN A 491 19.94 0.75 -9.10
C ASN A 491 19.72 -0.39 -10.11
N ILE A 492 20.65 -0.58 -11.05
CA ILE A 492 20.57 -1.63 -12.07
C ILE A 492 21.20 -2.92 -11.55
N VAL A 493 20.44 -4.00 -11.52
CA VAL A 493 20.87 -5.30 -10.96
C VAL A 493 20.76 -6.40 -12.01
N SER A 494 21.68 -7.36 -11.99
CA SER A 494 21.71 -8.47 -12.96
C SER A 494 21.09 -9.77 -12.43
N SER A 495 20.69 -9.80 -11.17
CA SER A 495 20.06 -10.96 -10.54
C SER A 495 18.89 -10.57 -9.65
N LEU A 496 18.03 -11.55 -9.37
CA LEU A 496 16.95 -11.47 -8.40
C LEU A 496 17.27 -12.35 -7.18
N THR A 497 16.87 -11.89 -6.00
CA THR A 497 16.84 -12.71 -4.79
C THR A 497 15.57 -13.55 -4.73
N VAL A 498 14.44 -13.00 -5.18
CA VAL A 498 13.14 -13.67 -5.24
C VAL A 498 12.47 -13.40 -6.58
N LEU A 499 11.92 -14.44 -7.20
CA LEU A 499 10.99 -14.36 -8.32
C LEU A 499 9.67 -15.01 -7.90
N THR A 500 8.56 -14.35 -8.17
CA THR A 500 7.20 -14.84 -7.89
C THR A 500 6.39 -14.77 -9.18
N VAL A 501 5.67 -15.85 -9.47
CA VAL A 501 4.63 -15.89 -10.50
C VAL A 501 3.29 -15.95 -9.77
N SER A 502 2.31 -15.15 -10.18
CA SER A 502 0.95 -15.14 -9.63
C SER A 502 -0.08 -15.02 -10.76
N LYS A 503 -1.38 -15.09 -10.44
CA LYS A 503 -2.44 -14.64 -11.36
C LYS A 503 -2.55 -13.12 -11.29
N LYS A 504 -2.91 -12.45 -12.39
CA LYS A 504 -3.17 -10.99 -12.38
C LYS A 504 -4.23 -10.66 -11.34
N GLY A 505 -3.97 -9.63 -10.54
CA GLY A 505 -4.82 -9.22 -9.41
C GLY A 505 -4.63 -10.04 -8.13
N SER A 506 -3.77 -11.06 -8.12
CA SER A 506 -3.46 -11.87 -6.94
C SER A 506 -2.01 -11.66 -6.48
N SER A 507 -1.84 -11.58 -5.16
CA SER A 507 -0.53 -11.60 -4.50
C SER A 507 -0.05 -13.01 -4.15
N ASN A 508 -0.90 -14.03 -4.33
CA ASN A 508 -0.55 -15.41 -3.98
C ASN A 508 0.32 -16.03 -5.07
N ALA A 509 1.40 -16.69 -4.65
CA ALA A 509 2.26 -17.44 -5.54
C ALA A 509 1.46 -18.55 -6.24
N LEU A 510 1.49 -18.54 -7.57
CA LEU A 510 0.87 -19.55 -8.41
C LEU A 510 1.85 -20.71 -8.56
N THR A 511 1.57 -21.82 -7.88
CA THR A 511 2.36 -23.06 -7.96
C THR A 511 1.69 -24.13 -8.81
N SER A 512 0.35 -24.05 -8.93
CA SER A 512 -0.43 -24.91 -9.81
C SER A 512 -1.73 -24.24 -10.23
N MET A 513 -2.29 -24.69 -11.35
CA MET A 513 -3.61 -24.30 -11.85
C MET A 513 -4.26 -25.43 -12.64
N THR A 514 -5.58 -25.48 -12.56
CA THR A 514 -6.42 -26.29 -13.45
C THR A 514 -7.24 -25.36 -14.30
N VAL A 515 -7.29 -25.63 -15.60
CA VAL A 515 -7.99 -24.80 -16.60
C VAL A 515 -8.77 -25.69 -17.56
N LYS A 516 -9.82 -25.13 -18.16
CA LYS A 516 -10.55 -25.76 -19.26
C LYS A 516 -9.74 -25.67 -20.57
N PRO A 517 -9.97 -26.57 -21.54
CA PRO A 517 -9.45 -26.41 -22.89
C PRO A 517 -9.76 -25.01 -23.46
N GLY A 518 -8.76 -24.36 -24.07
CA GLY A 518 -8.88 -23.01 -24.62
C GLY A 518 -8.99 -21.86 -23.60
N GLU A 519 -9.07 -22.14 -22.29
CA GLU A 519 -9.15 -21.11 -21.25
C GLU A 519 -7.89 -20.24 -21.23
N ARG A 520 -8.08 -18.93 -21.01
CA ARG A 520 -7.02 -17.95 -20.93
C ARG A 520 -6.82 -17.46 -19.50
N VAL A 521 -5.57 -17.49 -19.03
CA VAL A 521 -5.21 -17.03 -17.68
C VAL A 521 -4.07 -16.04 -17.77
N GLN A 522 -4.35 -14.81 -17.37
CA GLN A 522 -3.33 -13.77 -17.29
C GLN A 522 -2.46 -13.99 -16.05
N MET A 523 -1.18 -14.31 -16.26
CA MET A 523 -0.20 -14.36 -15.18
C MET A 523 0.36 -12.97 -14.90
N ALA A 524 0.89 -12.81 -13.70
CA ALA A 524 1.70 -11.68 -13.28
C ALA A 524 3.02 -12.20 -12.71
N ILE A 525 4.05 -11.35 -12.77
CA ILE A 525 5.38 -11.63 -12.25
C ILE A 525 5.80 -10.50 -11.31
N ALA A 526 6.56 -10.88 -10.29
CA ALA A 526 7.24 -9.94 -9.42
C ALA A 526 8.63 -10.48 -9.13
N GLY A 527 9.62 -9.61 -9.18
CA GLY A 527 11.01 -9.94 -8.86
C GLY A 527 11.58 -8.92 -7.91
N SER A 528 12.25 -9.37 -6.86
CA SER A 528 12.95 -8.50 -5.92
C SER A 528 14.43 -8.85 -5.80
N TYR A 529 15.24 -7.84 -5.54
CA TYR A 529 16.65 -7.95 -5.21
C TYR A 529 16.84 -7.34 -3.81
N TRP A 530 17.27 -8.16 -2.85
CA TRP A 530 17.47 -7.75 -1.45
C TRP A 530 16.29 -6.96 -0.87
N GLY A 531 15.07 -7.44 -1.12
CA GLY A 531 13.83 -6.83 -0.61
C GLY A 531 13.32 -5.62 -1.40
N ARG A 532 14.04 -5.14 -2.43
CA ARG A 532 13.56 -4.07 -3.33
C ARG A 532 12.99 -4.66 -4.62
N THR A 533 11.83 -4.17 -5.07
CA THR A 533 11.27 -4.54 -6.37
C THR A 533 12.26 -4.16 -7.47
N ALA A 534 12.63 -5.15 -8.29
CA ALA A 534 13.63 -5.02 -9.34
C ALA A 534 13.08 -5.37 -10.73
N LEU A 535 12.27 -6.42 -10.84
CA LEU A 535 11.63 -6.77 -12.11
C LEU A 535 10.40 -5.88 -12.32
N ARG A 536 10.35 -5.18 -13.45
CA ARG A 536 9.31 -4.17 -13.75
C ARG A 536 8.38 -4.57 -14.90
N SER A 537 8.81 -5.50 -15.76
CA SER A 537 8.12 -5.87 -17.00
C SER A 537 8.32 -7.36 -17.34
N TRP A 538 7.50 -7.90 -18.25
CA TRP A 538 7.71 -9.23 -18.85
C TRP A 538 8.86 -9.26 -19.87
N LYS A 539 9.27 -8.09 -20.39
CA LYS A 539 10.47 -7.99 -21.23
C LYS A 539 11.71 -8.49 -20.47
N GLY A 540 12.48 -9.37 -21.12
CA GLY A 540 13.66 -10.02 -20.53
C GLY A 540 13.35 -11.26 -19.69
N VAL A 541 12.10 -11.73 -19.68
CA VAL A 541 11.68 -12.95 -18.97
C VAL A 541 11.62 -14.11 -19.95
N SER A 542 12.27 -15.23 -19.59
CA SER A 542 12.21 -16.46 -20.37
C SER A 542 11.05 -17.31 -19.88
N VAL A 543 10.21 -17.78 -20.81
CA VAL A 543 9.11 -18.70 -20.52
C VAL A 543 9.24 -19.96 -21.39
N SER A 544 9.11 -21.12 -20.77
CA SER A 544 9.02 -22.41 -21.48
C SER A 544 7.80 -23.20 -21.01
N VAL A 545 7.07 -23.77 -21.95
CA VAL A 545 5.90 -24.62 -21.69
C VAL A 545 6.22 -26.06 -22.07
N ALA A 546 5.89 -27.00 -21.20
CA ALA A 546 6.11 -28.43 -21.41
C ALA A 546 4.81 -29.23 -21.24
N GLY A 547 4.63 -30.28 -22.05
CA GLY A 547 3.48 -31.19 -21.98
C GLY A 547 2.29 -30.81 -22.86
N ASP A 548 2.52 -30.02 -23.93
CA ASP A 548 1.51 -29.62 -24.93
C ASP A 548 0.20 -29.03 -24.34
N ILE A 549 0.33 -28.38 -23.18
CA ILE A 549 -0.78 -27.80 -22.42
C ILE A 549 -1.24 -26.42 -22.93
N GLY A 550 -0.55 -25.82 -23.91
CA GLY A 550 -0.86 -24.49 -24.42
C GLY A 550 0.36 -23.60 -24.67
N THR A 551 0.13 -22.30 -24.78
CA THR A 551 1.17 -21.29 -25.08
C THR A 551 1.10 -20.12 -24.09
N VAL A 552 2.23 -19.42 -23.90
CA VAL A 552 2.30 -18.16 -23.14
C VAL A 552 2.84 -17.07 -24.07
N ASP A 553 2.16 -15.93 -24.16
CA ASP A 553 2.62 -14.79 -24.96
C ASP A 553 3.67 -13.93 -24.22
N GLU A 554 4.19 -12.91 -24.91
CA GLU A 554 5.20 -11.98 -24.38
C GLU A 554 4.73 -11.16 -23.17
N ASN A 555 3.42 -11.10 -22.91
CA ASN A 555 2.80 -10.38 -21.81
C ASN A 555 2.35 -11.32 -20.67
N GLY A 556 2.69 -12.61 -20.76
CA GLY A 556 2.37 -13.61 -19.74
C GLY A 556 0.93 -14.11 -19.76
N LEU A 557 0.20 -13.94 -20.86
CA LEU A 557 -1.12 -14.56 -21.04
C LEU A 557 -0.94 -16.03 -21.42
N PHE A 558 -1.29 -16.92 -20.51
CA PHE A 558 -1.36 -18.34 -20.81
C PHE A 558 -2.68 -18.66 -21.52
N THR A 559 -2.62 -19.37 -22.64
CA THR A 559 -3.78 -19.91 -23.37
C THR A 559 -3.67 -21.42 -23.39
N ALA A 560 -4.63 -22.11 -22.76
CA ALA A 560 -4.66 -23.56 -22.69
C ALA A 560 -4.86 -24.19 -24.08
N GLY A 561 -4.21 -25.33 -24.31
CA GLY A 561 -4.42 -26.15 -25.51
C GLY A 561 -5.85 -26.69 -25.58
N GLN A 562 -6.25 -27.16 -26.77
CA GLN A 562 -7.57 -27.76 -27.00
C GLN A 562 -7.64 -29.22 -26.49
N SER A 563 -6.49 -29.89 -26.36
CA SER A 563 -6.39 -31.24 -25.80
C SER A 563 -6.19 -31.20 -24.29
N GLY A 564 -6.92 -32.06 -23.57
CA GLY A 564 -6.67 -32.29 -22.15
C GLY A 564 -5.26 -32.84 -21.89
N GLY A 565 -4.69 -32.55 -20.72
CA GLY A 565 -3.32 -32.94 -20.41
C GLY A 565 -2.80 -32.36 -19.10
N SER A 566 -1.55 -32.68 -18.78
CA SER A 566 -0.83 -32.06 -17.66
C SER A 566 0.60 -31.75 -18.05
N GLY A 567 1.07 -30.61 -17.59
CA GLY A 567 2.34 -30.05 -18.00
C GLY A 567 2.80 -28.96 -17.05
N THR A 568 3.80 -28.20 -17.48
CA THR A 568 4.37 -27.12 -16.67
C THR A 568 4.67 -25.88 -17.48
N ILE A 569 4.47 -24.72 -16.86
CA ILE A 569 5.00 -23.45 -17.33
C ILE A 569 6.19 -23.09 -16.43
N THR A 570 7.36 -22.92 -17.01
CA THR A 570 8.57 -22.49 -16.30
C THR A 570 8.92 -21.07 -16.71
N VAL A 571 9.00 -20.18 -15.71
CA VAL A 571 9.32 -18.76 -15.86
C VAL A 571 10.68 -18.50 -15.22
N ALA A 572 11.61 -17.90 -15.96
CA ALA A 572 12.95 -17.59 -15.51
C ALA A 572 13.33 -16.12 -15.76
N ALA A 573 13.88 -15.47 -14.73
CA ALA A 573 14.36 -14.08 -14.79
C ALA A 573 15.44 -13.84 -13.73
N GLY A 574 16.49 -13.08 -14.07
CA GLY A 574 17.54 -12.67 -13.12
C GLY A 574 18.18 -13.83 -12.35
N GLY A 575 18.40 -14.98 -13.00
CA GLY A 575 18.97 -16.18 -12.37
C GLY A 575 18.01 -16.98 -11.49
N GLN A 576 16.75 -16.57 -11.36
CA GLN A 576 15.71 -17.29 -10.63
C GLN A 576 14.77 -18.02 -11.58
N THR A 577 14.22 -19.15 -11.13
CA THR A 577 13.25 -19.95 -11.90
C THR A 577 12.05 -20.33 -11.02
N LYS A 578 10.84 -20.26 -11.59
CA LYS A 578 9.60 -20.74 -10.98
C LYS A 578 8.83 -21.60 -11.96
N THR A 579 8.25 -22.67 -11.43
CA THR A 579 7.48 -23.64 -12.22
C THR A 579 6.05 -23.70 -11.71
N VAL A 580 5.10 -23.49 -12.61
CA VAL A 580 3.66 -23.64 -12.39
C VAL A 580 3.22 -24.97 -13.00
N LYS A 581 2.60 -25.83 -12.20
CA LYS A 581 1.97 -27.06 -12.72
C LYS A 581 0.61 -26.71 -13.33
N VAL A 582 0.35 -27.18 -14.54
CA VAL A 582 -0.92 -26.91 -15.21
C VAL A 582 -1.59 -28.22 -15.57
N THR A 583 -2.88 -28.31 -15.28
CA THR A 583 -3.75 -29.39 -15.76
C THR A 583 -4.84 -28.80 -16.62
N VAL A 584 -4.90 -29.22 -17.89
CA VAL A 584 -5.98 -28.86 -18.81
C VAL A 584 -7.00 -29.99 -18.77
N LYS A 585 -8.23 -29.71 -18.30
CA LYS A 585 -9.31 -30.69 -18.27
C LYS A 585 -10.68 -30.01 -18.25
N ASP A 586 -11.68 -30.70 -18.80
CA ASP A 586 -13.07 -30.29 -18.70
C ASP A 586 -13.58 -30.33 -17.24
N THR A 587 -14.59 -29.49 -16.96
CA THR A 587 -15.32 -29.48 -15.68
C THR A 587 -15.97 -30.85 -15.40
N HIS A 588 -16.55 -31.46 -16.45
CA HIS A 588 -17.23 -32.74 -16.40
C HIS A 588 -16.66 -33.68 -17.48
N ALA A 589 -16.04 -34.78 -17.06
CA ALA A 589 -15.35 -35.70 -17.98
C ALA A 589 -16.30 -36.43 -18.95
N ASP A 590 -17.56 -36.61 -18.57
CA ASP A 590 -18.62 -37.21 -19.41
C ASP A 590 -19.31 -36.20 -20.33
N VAL A 591 -18.99 -34.91 -20.23
CA VAL A 591 -19.47 -33.86 -21.14
C VAL A 591 -18.25 -33.07 -21.65
N PRO A 592 -17.44 -33.64 -22.55
CA PRO A 592 -16.32 -32.93 -23.16
C PRO A 592 -16.80 -31.82 -24.11
N GLN A 593 -15.94 -30.86 -24.45
CA GLN A 593 -16.27 -29.71 -25.32
C GLN A 593 -16.93 -30.09 -26.66
N GLY A 594 -16.61 -31.25 -27.23
CA GLY A 594 -17.22 -31.75 -28.48
C GLY A 594 -18.62 -32.36 -28.31
N HIS A 595 -19.16 -32.45 -27.09
CA HIS A 595 -20.48 -33.01 -26.85
C HIS A 595 -21.58 -31.97 -27.11
N TRP A 596 -22.66 -32.34 -27.80
CA TRP A 596 -23.77 -31.44 -28.17
C TRP A 596 -24.40 -30.67 -27.00
N ALA A 597 -24.35 -31.23 -25.79
CA ALA A 597 -24.89 -30.62 -24.58
C ALA A 597 -23.88 -29.75 -23.81
N TYR A 598 -22.64 -29.64 -24.27
CA TYR A 598 -21.55 -28.99 -23.52
C TYR A 598 -21.91 -27.57 -23.08
N GLU A 599 -22.27 -26.71 -24.03
CA GLU A 599 -22.60 -25.30 -23.76
C GLU A 599 -23.76 -25.18 -22.77
N ALA A 600 -24.79 -26.01 -22.94
CA ALA A 600 -25.96 -26.00 -22.08
C ALA A 600 -25.64 -26.47 -20.65
N VAL A 601 -24.82 -27.52 -20.51
CA VAL A 601 -24.39 -28.04 -19.20
C VAL A 601 -23.52 -27.02 -18.48
N GLU A 602 -22.54 -26.43 -19.16
CA GLU A 602 -21.66 -25.42 -18.57
C GLU A 602 -22.45 -24.16 -18.18
N TYR A 603 -23.35 -23.67 -19.03
CA TYR A 603 -24.22 -22.53 -18.70
C TYR A 603 -25.04 -22.81 -17.44
N CYS A 604 -25.70 -23.96 -17.37
CA CYS A 604 -26.53 -24.31 -16.23
C CYS A 604 -25.69 -24.53 -14.96
N TYR A 605 -24.48 -25.08 -15.09
CA TYR A 605 -23.56 -25.27 -13.98
C TYR A 605 -23.05 -23.93 -13.42
N GLU A 606 -22.57 -23.03 -14.29
CA GLU A 606 -22.04 -21.72 -13.91
C GLU A 606 -23.11 -20.79 -13.31
N LYS A 607 -24.36 -20.89 -13.78
CA LYS A 607 -25.51 -20.16 -13.18
C LYS A 607 -26.02 -20.79 -11.89
N GLY A 608 -25.45 -21.90 -11.43
CA GLY A 608 -25.90 -22.61 -10.23
C GLY A 608 -27.29 -23.24 -10.37
N ILE A 609 -27.72 -23.49 -11.61
CA ILE A 609 -29.00 -24.12 -11.96
C ILE A 609 -28.95 -25.62 -11.65
N VAL A 610 -27.82 -26.25 -11.94
CA VAL A 610 -27.59 -27.69 -11.76
C VAL A 610 -26.15 -27.97 -11.34
N GLY A 611 -25.95 -28.99 -10.50
CA GLY A 611 -24.62 -29.52 -10.19
C GLY A 611 -24.38 -30.88 -10.86
N GLY A 612 -23.13 -31.34 -10.86
CA GLY A 612 -22.79 -32.70 -11.29
C GLY A 612 -23.31 -33.79 -10.35
N VAL A 613 -23.30 -35.04 -10.80
CA VAL A 613 -23.61 -36.22 -9.96
C VAL A 613 -22.41 -36.67 -9.13
N SER A 614 -21.22 -36.22 -9.50
CA SER A 614 -19.97 -36.36 -8.74
C SER A 614 -19.08 -35.13 -8.96
N ALA A 615 -17.89 -35.12 -8.38
CA ALA A 615 -16.91 -34.05 -8.58
C ALA A 615 -16.39 -33.94 -10.03
N ASN A 616 -16.58 -34.96 -10.87
CA ASN A 616 -16.06 -34.99 -12.24
C ASN A 616 -17.06 -35.51 -13.29
N GLN A 617 -18.31 -35.80 -12.92
CA GLN A 617 -19.34 -36.27 -13.85
C GLN A 617 -20.61 -35.46 -13.72
N PHE A 618 -21.20 -35.09 -14.86
CA PHE A 618 -22.50 -34.47 -14.93
C PHE A 618 -23.65 -35.49 -14.84
N GLY A 619 -23.40 -36.74 -15.27
CA GLY A 619 -24.40 -37.78 -15.41
C GLY A 619 -25.28 -37.55 -16.63
N ARG A 620 -24.68 -37.16 -17.76
CA ARG A 620 -25.39 -36.65 -18.95
C ARG A 620 -26.54 -37.54 -19.45
N ASP A 621 -26.34 -38.86 -19.40
CA ASP A 621 -27.27 -39.86 -19.93
C ASP A 621 -28.26 -40.39 -18.87
N TYR A 622 -28.16 -39.94 -17.62
CA TYR A 622 -29.09 -40.34 -16.58
C TYR A 622 -30.45 -39.70 -16.79
N GLN A 623 -31.49 -40.51 -16.63
CA GLN A 623 -32.87 -40.05 -16.64
C GLN A 623 -33.09 -39.05 -15.50
N ILE A 624 -33.61 -37.87 -15.82
CA ILE A 624 -33.84 -36.84 -14.82
C ILE A 624 -35.02 -37.23 -13.93
N ARG A 625 -34.81 -37.14 -12.61
CA ARG A 625 -35.85 -37.36 -11.62
C ARG A 625 -36.78 -36.15 -11.54
N ARG A 626 -38.06 -36.37 -11.25
CA ARG A 626 -39.09 -35.31 -11.12
C ARG A 626 -38.72 -34.25 -10.09
N GLY A 627 -38.06 -34.63 -9.00
CA GLY A 627 -37.53 -33.72 -7.98
C GLY A 627 -36.40 -32.85 -8.52
N ASP A 628 -35.42 -33.45 -9.20
CA ASP A 628 -34.28 -32.74 -9.82
C ASP A 628 -34.74 -31.79 -10.93
N PHE A 629 -35.70 -32.22 -11.75
CA PHE A 629 -36.30 -31.39 -12.80
C PHE A 629 -36.90 -30.11 -12.23
N MET A 630 -37.66 -30.23 -11.14
CA MET A 630 -38.28 -29.07 -10.50
C MET A 630 -37.25 -28.20 -9.77
N LEU A 631 -36.23 -28.81 -9.17
CA LEU A 631 -35.14 -28.09 -8.53
C LEU A 631 -34.33 -27.24 -9.52
N MET A 632 -34.00 -27.81 -10.70
CA MET A 632 -33.34 -27.06 -11.77
C MET A 632 -34.18 -25.87 -12.21
N LEU A 633 -35.49 -26.07 -12.42
CA LEU A 633 -36.39 -24.98 -12.81
C LEU A 633 -36.52 -23.91 -11.72
N TYR A 634 -36.62 -24.30 -10.44
CA TYR A 634 -36.63 -23.40 -9.29
C TYR A 634 -35.36 -22.56 -9.20
N ASN A 635 -34.20 -23.15 -9.47
CA ASN A 635 -32.94 -22.41 -9.52
C ASN A 635 -32.91 -21.44 -10.72
N ALA A 636 -33.40 -21.87 -11.89
CA ALA A 636 -33.43 -21.06 -13.10
C ALA A 636 -34.30 -19.79 -12.96
N VAL A 637 -35.42 -19.87 -12.22
CA VAL A 637 -36.28 -18.70 -11.93
C VAL A 637 -35.76 -17.82 -10.78
N GLY A 638 -34.57 -18.08 -10.25
CA GLY A 638 -33.94 -17.25 -9.22
C GLY A 638 -34.32 -17.59 -7.77
N ARG A 639 -34.70 -18.85 -7.50
CA ARG A 639 -35.02 -19.36 -6.14
C ARG A 639 -36.03 -18.51 -5.37
N PRO A 640 -37.26 -18.31 -5.89
CA PRO A 640 -38.29 -17.50 -5.25
C PRO A 640 -38.62 -17.98 -3.82
N THR A 641 -39.07 -17.06 -2.98
CA THR A 641 -39.44 -17.34 -1.59
C THR A 641 -40.65 -18.28 -1.52
N VAL A 642 -40.58 -19.27 -0.63
CA VAL A 642 -41.65 -20.23 -0.37
C VAL A 642 -42.42 -19.78 0.87
N SER A 643 -43.69 -19.42 0.72
CA SER A 643 -44.56 -18.97 1.82
C SER A 643 -45.32 -20.11 2.51
N ALA A 644 -45.50 -21.24 1.82
CA ALA A 644 -46.15 -22.43 2.35
C ALA A 644 -45.45 -23.70 1.83
N GLY A 645 -45.31 -24.70 2.69
CA GLY A 645 -44.74 -25.99 2.33
C GLY A 645 -45.66 -26.81 1.39
N CYS A 646 -45.08 -27.68 0.57
CA CYS A 646 -45.88 -28.58 -0.25
C CYS A 646 -46.63 -29.61 0.58
N THR A 647 -47.78 -30.07 0.08
CA THR A 647 -48.66 -31.04 0.75
C THR A 647 -48.46 -32.48 0.28
N PHE A 648 -47.37 -32.76 -0.46
CA PHE A 648 -47.11 -34.09 -0.99
C PHE A 648 -46.66 -35.05 0.11
N THR A 649 -47.30 -36.21 0.23
CA THR A 649 -47.09 -37.18 1.32
C THR A 649 -45.76 -37.93 1.21
N ASP A 650 -45.18 -37.97 0.02
CA ASP A 650 -43.90 -38.62 -0.30
C ASP A 650 -42.73 -37.63 -0.41
N VAL A 651 -42.89 -36.41 0.09
CA VAL A 651 -41.85 -35.36 0.12
C VAL A 651 -41.65 -34.89 1.56
N SER A 652 -40.46 -35.15 2.11
CA SER A 652 -40.06 -34.69 3.44
C SER A 652 -39.56 -33.25 3.42
N GLN A 653 -39.76 -32.50 4.52
CA GLN A 653 -39.16 -31.16 4.68
C GLN A 653 -37.63 -31.16 4.61
N SER A 654 -37.00 -32.30 4.91
CA SER A 654 -35.55 -32.49 4.82
C SER A 654 -35.06 -32.78 3.39
N ASP A 655 -35.95 -33.04 2.44
CA ASP A 655 -35.54 -33.35 1.06
C ASP A 655 -34.98 -32.10 0.38
N TYR A 656 -33.88 -32.27 -0.35
CA TYR A 656 -33.17 -31.16 -0.99
C TYR A 656 -34.02 -30.42 -2.05
N TYR A 657 -35.05 -31.07 -2.62
CA TYR A 657 -36.03 -30.48 -3.53
C TYR A 657 -37.31 -29.96 -2.84
N TYR A 658 -37.44 -30.05 -1.51
CA TYR A 658 -38.67 -29.66 -0.80
C TYR A 658 -39.12 -28.23 -1.10
N LYS A 659 -38.18 -27.27 -1.06
CA LYS A 659 -38.48 -25.86 -1.37
C LYS A 659 -38.90 -25.67 -2.82
N ALA A 660 -38.23 -26.36 -3.75
CA ALA A 660 -38.58 -26.31 -5.16
C ALA A 660 -39.99 -26.84 -5.41
N LEU A 661 -40.38 -27.95 -4.76
CA LEU A 661 -41.73 -28.51 -4.88
C LEU A 661 -42.80 -27.66 -4.18
N SER A 662 -42.46 -27.05 -3.06
CA SER A 662 -43.34 -26.11 -2.34
C SER A 662 -43.65 -24.88 -3.18
N TRP A 663 -42.62 -24.28 -3.80
CA TRP A 663 -42.81 -23.22 -4.78
C TRP A 663 -43.62 -23.72 -5.98
N ALA A 664 -43.22 -24.85 -6.58
CA ALA A 664 -43.86 -25.35 -7.80
C ALA A 664 -45.34 -25.69 -7.61
N GLN A 665 -45.72 -26.19 -6.43
CA GLN A 665 -47.12 -26.44 -6.10
C GLN A 665 -47.92 -25.13 -6.02
N SER A 666 -47.40 -24.11 -5.33
CA SER A 666 -48.04 -22.78 -5.28
C SER A 666 -48.08 -22.08 -6.63
N ALA A 667 -47.06 -22.28 -7.48
CA ALA A 667 -46.98 -21.73 -8.83
C ALA A 667 -47.81 -22.52 -9.87
N GLY A 668 -48.52 -23.58 -9.46
CA GLY A 668 -49.35 -24.40 -10.37
C GLY A 668 -48.55 -25.27 -11.35
N LEU A 669 -47.25 -25.47 -11.09
CA LEU A 669 -46.34 -26.29 -11.91
C LEU A 669 -46.28 -27.76 -11.43
N ALA A 670 -46.67 -28.04 -10.19
CA ALA A 670 -46.71 -29.38 -9.61
C ALA A 670 -48.11 -29.75 -9.11
N SER A 671 -48.75 -30.75 -9.73
CA SER A 671 -50.13 -31.18 -9.41
C SER A 671 -50.25 -32.58 -8.78
N GLY A 672 -49.13 -33.24 -8.46
CA GLY A 672 -49.11 -34.60 -7.91
C GLY A 672 -49.41 -35.70 -8.94
N THR A 673 -49.22 -36.96 -8.54
CA THR A 673 -49.45 -38.18 -9.37
C THR A 673 -50.67 -38.99 -8.91
N GLY A 674 -51.41 -38.52 -7.90
CA GLY A 674 -52.50 -39.25 -7.24
C GLY A 674 -52.19 -39.56 -5.76
N ASP A 675 -53.23 -39.81 -4.96
CA ASP A 675 -53.14 -40.21 -3.53
C ASP A 675 -52.29 -39.31 -2.62
N GLY A 676 -52.16 -38.03 -2.99
CA GLY A 676 -51.33 -37.06 -2.27
C GLY A 676 -49.83 -37.14 -2.58
N SER A 677 -49.38 -37.99 -3.51
CA SER A 677 -47.95 -38.14 -3.86
C SER A 677 -47.52 -37.26 -5.03
N TYR A 678 -46.23 -36.93 -5.14
CA TYR A 678 -45.59 -36.27 -6.30
C TYR A 678 -44.69 -37.19 -7.14
N SER A 679 -44.23 -38.29 -6.54
CA SER A 679 -43.26 -39.25 -7.08
C SER A 679 -41.91 -38.60 -7.45
N PRO A 680 -41.19 -37.94 -6.53
CA PRO A 680 -40.00 -37.13 -6.85
C PRO A 680 -38.84 -37.94 -7.43
N THR A 681 -38.77 -39.25 -7.19
CA THR A 681 -37.70 -40.14 -7.67
C THR A 681 -37.98 -40.76 -9.04
N SER A 682 -39.21 -40.67 -9.54
CA SER A 682 -39.58 -41.16 -10.87
C SER A 682 -39.04 -40.26 -11.98
N SER A 683 -38.92 -40.79 -13.19
CA SER A 683 -38.51 -40.02 -14.37
C SER A 683 -39.62 -39.09 -14.86
N VAL A 684 -39.24 -38.04 -15.59
CA VAL A 684 -40.16 -37.10 -16.25
C VAL A 684 -40.29 -37.47 -17.72
N THR A 685 -41.51 -37.67 -18.22
CA THR A 685 -41.73 -37.85 -19.67
C THR A 685 -41.61 -36.51 -20.41
N ARG A 686 -41.27 -36.55 -21.70
CA ARG A 686 -41.08 -35.34 -22.51
C ARG A 686 -42.36 -34.49 -22.60
N GLU A 687 -43.53 -35.10 -22.75
CA GLU A 687 -44.81 -34.36 -22.77
C GLU A 687 -45.11 -33.66 -21.42
N GLN A 688 -44.69 -34.26 -20.30
CA GLN A 688 -44.81 -33.64 -18.97
C GLN A 688 -43.83 -32.48 -18.84
N ALA A 689 -42.57 -32.68 -19.26
CA ALA A 689 -41.54 -31.65 -19.24
C ALA A 689 -41.97 -30.42 -20.06
N PHE A 690 -42.45 -30.62 -21.28
CA PHE A 690 -42.89 -29.53 -22.18
C PHE A 690 -44.07 -28.75 -21.60
N THR A 691 -45.03 -29.46 -20.99
CA THR A 691 -46.15 -28.83 -20.28
C THR A 691 -45.65 -27.93 -19.15
N ILE A 692 -44.73 -28.42 -18.32
CA ILE A 692 -44.21 -27.66 -17.18
C ILE A 692 -43.36 -26.47 -17.66
N LEU A 693 -42.46 -26.67 -18.62
CA LEU A 693 -41.59 -25.61 -19.15
C LEU A 693 -42.41 -24.49 -19.81
N ARG A 694 -43.44 -24.83 -20.60
CA ARG A 694 -44.33 -23.83 -21.21
C ARG A 694 -45.09 -23.01 -20.17
N LYS A 695 -45.54 -23.64 -19.08
CA LYS A 695 -46.20 -22.97 -17.96
C LYS A 695 -45.23 -22.10 -17.15
N ALA A 696 -43.95 -22.47 -17.10
CA ALA A 696 -42.93 -21.73 -16.38
C ALA A 696 -42.36 -20.53 -17.14
N MET A 697 -42.54 -20.47 -18.47
CA MET A 697 -42.07 -19.36 -19.31
C MET A 697 -42.40 -17.95 -18.78
N PRO A 698 -43.64 -17.64 -18.36
CA PRO A 698 -43.95 -16.32 -17.79
C PRO A 698 -43.16 -16.02 -16.51
N LEU A 699 -42.85 -17.04 -15.70
CA LEU A 699 -42.06 -16.90 -14.48
C LEU A 699 -40.58 -16.61 -14.77
N LEU A 700 -40.13 -16.92 -16.00
CA LEU A 700 -38.82 -16.56 -16.55
C LEU A 700 -38.86 -15.23 -17.32
N GLY A 701 -39.97 -14.49 -17.28
CA GLY A 701 -40.16 -13.27 -18.06
C GLY A 701 -40.29 -13.50 -19.57
N LYS A 702 -40.63 -14.71 -20.00
CA LYS A 702 -40.81 -15.09 -21.41
C LYS A 702 -42.32 -15.23 -21.68
N THR A 703 -42.89 -14.30 -22.43
CA THR A 703 -44.30 -14.38 -22.86
C THR A 703 -44.34 -14.52 -24.37
N CYS A 704 -45.10 -15.49 -24.86
CA CYS A 704 -45.33 -15.72 -26.28
C CYS A 704 -46.81 -16.12 -26.51
N PRO A 705 -47.36 -15.88 -27.70
CA PRO A 705 -48.68 -16.39 -28.05
C PRO A 705 -48.65 -17.92 -28.20
N ASP A 706 -49.82 -18.54 -28.07
CA ASP A 706 -49.96 -19.98 -28.30
C ASP A 706 -49.86 -20.29 -29.80
N ALA A 707 -49.20 -21.39 -30.14
CA ALA A 707 -49.03 -21.81 -31.53
C ALA A 707 -50.18 -22.67 -32.06
N SER A 708 -50.35 -22.67 -33.39
CA SER A 708 -51.24 -23.60 -34.09
C SER A 708 -50.79 -25.04 -33.88
N LEU A 709 -51.76 -25.96 -33.68
CA LEU A 709 -51.46 -27.40 -33.60
C LEU A 709 -50.90 -27.96 -34.92
N LEU A 710 -51.10 -27.27 -36.06
CA LEU A 710 -50.57 -27.67 -37.37
C LEU A 710 -49.03 -27.74 -37.39
N VAL A 711 -48.35 -27.00 -36.51
CA VAL A 711 -46.89 -27.08 -36.35
C VAL A 711 -46.44 -28.51 -35.97
N LEU A 712 -47.32 -29.28 -35.30
CA LEU A 712 -47.03 -30.66 -34.92
C LEU A 712 -47.14 -31.66 -36.09
N ASP A 713 -47.70 -31.26 -37.25
CA ASP A 713 -47.82 -32.13 -38.42
C ASP A 713 -46.46 -32.52 -39.01
N ALA A 714 -45.42 -31.79 -38.64
CA ALA A 714 -44.02 -32.10 -38.91
C ALA A 714 -43.51 -33.39 -38.23
N PHE A 715 -44.21 -33.90 -37.21
CA PHE A 715 -43.77 -35.05 -36.41
C PHE A 715 -44.66 -36.27 -36.60
N SER A 716 -44.03 -37.39 -36.95
CA SER A 716 -44.70 -38.66 -37.25
C SER A 716 -45.48 -39.27 -36.07
N ASP A 717 -45.18 -38.87 -34.84
CA ASP A 717 -45.76 -39.39 -33.60
C ASP A 717 -46.65 -38.37 -32.87
N LYS A 718 -47.09 -37.30 -33.55
CA LYS A 718 -47.96 -36.25 -32.99
C LYS A 718 -49.22 -36.79 -32.30
N ASP A 719 -49.78 -37.88 -32.81
CA ASP A 719 -51.01 -38.50 -32.27
C ASP A 719 -50.77 -39.23 -30.94
N LYS A 720 -49.51 -39.46 -30.55
CA LYS A 720 -49.14 -40.02 -29.24
C LYS A 720 -49.02 -38.97 -28.13
N ILE A 721 -49.03 -37.68 -28.48
CA ILE A 721 -48.99 -36.58 -27.51
C ILE A 721 -50.33 -36.55 -26.77
N ALA A 722 -50.31 -36.61 -25.45
CA ALA A 722 -51.54 -36.49 -24.66
C ALA A 722 -52.25 -35.15 -24.92
N ASP A 723 -53.58 -35.15 -24.91
CA ASP A 723 -54.37 -33.94 -25.25
C ASP A 723 -53.99 -32.72 -24.39
N TYR A 724 -53.69 -32.93 -23.11
CA TYR A 724 -53.26 -31.86 -22.20
C TYR A 724 -51.91 -31.22 -22.59
N ALA A 725 -51.07 -31.93 -23.35
CA ALA A 725 -49.71 -31.49 -23.71
C ALA A 725 -49.60 -30.95 -25.14
N LYS A 726 -50.61 -31.15 -26.00
CA LYS A 726 -50.57 -30.79 -27.43
C LYS A 726 -50.28 -29.30 -27.67
N GLY A 727 -51.07 -28.41 -27.07
CA GLY A 727 -50.87 -26.96 -27.23
C GLY A 727 -49.54 -26.45 -26.68
N HIS A 728 -49.10 -27.00 -25.55
CA HIS A 728 -47.81 -26.65 -24.94
C HIS A 728 -46.63 -27.09 -25.81
N THR A 729 -46.70 -28.31 -26.34
CA THR A 729 -45.68 -28.86 -27.23
C THR A 729 -45.61 -28.07 -28.53
N ALA A 730 -46.75 -27.80 -29.17
CA ALA A 730 -46.81 -26.98 -30.39
C ALA A 730 -46.16 -25.62 -30.19
N THR A 731 -46.44 -24.97 -29.05
CA THR A 731 -45.87 -23.66 -28.74
C THR A 731 -44.36 -23.71 -28.54
N LEU A 732 -43.84 -24.68 -27.79
CA LEU A 732 -42.39 -24.81 -27.58
C LEU A 732 -41.63 -25.19 -28.87
N VAL A 733 -42.25 -25.96 -29.75
CA VAL A 733 -41.69 -26.27 -31.08
C VAL A 733 -41.65 -25.00 -31.94
N ALA A 734 -42.76 -24.27 -32.02
CA ALA A 734 -42.83 -23.06 -32.84
C ALA A 734 -41.85 -21.97 -32.36
N GLN A 735 -41.59 -21.90 -31.06
CA GLN A 735 -40.61 -21.00 -30.46
C GLN A 735 -39.15 -21.49 -30.59
N GLY A 736 -38.90 -22.63 -31.25
CA GLY A 736 -37.56 -23.19 -31.44
C GLY A 736 -36.91 -23.76 -30.17
N VAL A 737 -37.65 -23.82 -29.06
CA VAL A 737 -37.16 -24.38 -27.79
C VAL A 737 -37.05 -25.90 -27.87
N VAL A 738 -37.96 -26.55 -28.62
CA VAL A 738 -38.00 -28.00 -28.85
C VAL A 738 -37.86 -28.31 -30.34
N SER A 739 -36.89 -29.16 -30.70
CA SER A 739 -36.63 -29.56 -32.10
C SER A 739 -36.93 -31.04 -32.41
N GLY A 740 -37.57 -31.77 -31.47
CA GLY A 740 -37.86 -33.21 -31.63
C GLY A 740 -36.67 -34.14 -31.30
N LYS A 741 -36.82 -35.42 -31.62
CA LYS A 741 -35.85 -36.52 -31.44
C LYS A 741 -35.97 -37.48 -32.63
N GLY A 742 -35.03 -37.41 -33.58
CA GLY A 742 -35.17 -38.09 -34.87
C GLY A 742 -36.35 -37.50 -35.67
N THR A 743 -37.23 -38.35 -36.22
CA THR A 743 -38.42 -37.94 -36.99
C THR A 743 -39.70 -37.73 -36.15
N GLY A 744 -39.57 -37.68 -34.81
CA GLY A 744 -40.71 -37.56 -33.88
C GLY A 744 -40.42 -36.66 -32.67
N ILE A 745 -41.41 -36.47 -31.80
CA ILE A 745 -41.32 -35.73 -30.53
C ILE A 745 -40.90 -36.63 -29.36
N ASP A 746 -41.21 -37.94 -29.45
CA ASP A 746 -41.06 -38.95 -28.41
C ASP A 746 -41.81 -38.57 -27.11
N PRO A 747 -43.13 -38.29 -27.14
CA PRO A 747 -43.84 -37.69 -26.01
C PRO A 747 -43.86 -38.57 -24.75
N LYS A 748 -43.79 -39.89 -24.91
CA LYS A 748 -43.77 -40.87 -23.80
C LYS A 748 -42.36 -41.24 -23.34
N GLY A 749 -41.32 -40.84 -24.08
CA GLY A 749 -39.93 -41.02 -23.68
C GLY A 749 -39.57 -40.17 -22.46
N ASN A 750 -38.59 -40.63 -21.68
CA ASN A 750 -38.11 -39.91 -20.52
C ASN A 750 -36.93 -38.98 -20.89
N LEU A 751 -36.85 -37.85 -20.18
CA LEU A 751 -35.82 -36.82 -20.39
C LEU A 751 -34.52 -37.16 -19.65
N THR A 752 -33.38 -37.01 -20.31
CA THR A 752 -32.06 -37.09 -19.65
C THR A 752 -31.68 -35.78 -18.97
N ARG A 753 -30.67 -35.81 -18.09
CA ARG A 753 -30.11 -34.61 -17.45
C ARG A 753 -29.52 -33.64 -18.48
N ALA A 754 -28.83 -34.14 -19.51
CA ALA A 754 -28.28 -33.30 -20.58
C ALA A 754 -29.38 -32.64 -21.42
N GLU A 755 -30.44 -33.37 -21.78
CA GLU A 755 -31.59 -32.79 -22.50
C GLU A 755 -32.32 -31.75 -21.66
N MET A 756 -32.46 -31.94 -20.35
CA MET A 756 -33.02 -30.91 -19.47
C MET A 756 -32.16 -29.65 -19.43
N ALA A 757 -30.84 -29.80 -19.29
CA ALA A 757 -29.91 -28.66 -19.34
C ALA A 757 -30.03 -27.91 -20.68
N ALA A 758 -30.10 -28.63 -21.80
CA ALA A 758 -30.28 -28.05 -23.13
C ALA A 758 -31.61 -27.31 -23.29
N LEU A 759 -32.72 -27.88 -22.80
CA LEU A 759 -34.03 -27.21 -22.84
C LEU A 759 -34.04 -25.95 -21.99
N LEU A 760 -33.47 -25.98 -20.78
CA LEU A 760 -33.38 -24.77 -19.94
C LEU A 760 -32.44 -23.73 -20.53
N TYR A 761 -31.28 -24.14 -21.04
CA TYR A 761 -30.36 -23.24 -21.73
C TYR A 761 -31.05 -22.51 -22.88
N LYS A 762 -31.72 -23.25 -23.78
CA LYS A 762 -32.52 -22.67 -24.86
C LYS A 762 -33.61 -21.75 -24.32
N LEU A 763 -34.39 -22.19 -23.33
CA LEU A 763 -35.49 -21.40 -22.74
C LEU A 763 -35.00 -20.11 -22.08
N MET A 764 -33.80 -20.09 -21.52
CA MET A 764 -33.23 -18.91 -20.88
C MET A 764 -32.59 -17.94 -21.87
N THR A 765 -32.00 -18.45 -22.95
CA THR A 765 -31.22 -17.65 -23.91
C THR A 765 -32.02 -17.20 -25.14
N TYR A 766 -33.08 -17.92 -25.52
CA TYR A 766 -33.89 -17.52 -26.69
C TYR A 766 -34.71 -16.24 -26.43
N THR A 767 -35.04 -15.56 -27.52
CA THR A 767 -35.96 -14.42 -27.53
C THR A 767 -37.31 -14.88 -28.10
N PRO A 768 -38.43 -14.68 -27.39
CA PRO A 768 -39.75 -15.07 -27.89
C PRO A 768 -40.08 -14.42 -29.23
N ILE A 769 -40.54 -15.23 -30.18
CA ILE A 769 -41.05 -14.73 -31.46
C ILE A 769 -42.55 -14.43 -31.35
N THR A 770 -42.96 -13.27 -31.85
CA THR A 770 -44.36 -12.82 -31.85
C THR A 770 -45.12 -13.27 -33.10
N ASP A 771 -44.42 -13.41 -34.21
CA ASP A 771 -44.96 -13.93 -35.47
C ASP A 771 -44.76 -15.45 -35.51
N VAL A 772 -45.67 -16.17 -34.85
CA VAL A 772 -45.57 -17.63 -34.71
C VAL A 772 -45.91 -18.31 -36.04
N PRO A 773 -45.03 -19.16 -36.59
CA PRO A 773 -45.30 -19.89 -37.82
C PRO A 773 -46.60 -20.71 -37.72
N THR A 774 -47.48 -20.58 -38.72
CA THR A 774 -48.71 -21.39 -38.83
C THR A 774 -48.53 -22.65 -39.66
N ASP A 775 -47.46 -22.69 -40.46
CA ASP A 775 -47.15 -23.80 -41.37
C ASP A 775 -46.19 -24.81 -40.69
N PRO A 776 -46.21 -26.09 -41.10
CA PRO A 776 -45.33 -27.11 -40.52
C PRO A 776 -43.87 -26.76 -40.79
N VAL A 777 -43.11 -26.49 -39.73
CA VAL A 777 -41.65 -26.31 -39.85
C VAL A 777 -41.03 -27.69 -39.99
N THR A 778 -40.27 -27.96 -41.05
CA THR A 778 -39.57 -29.24 -41.21
C THR A 778 -38.71 -29.51 -39.97
N PRO A 779 -38.79 -30.70 -39.33
CA PRO A 779 -37.97 -30.97 -38.16
C PRO A 779 -36.50 -30.86 -38.54
N SER A 780 -35.82 -29.84 -38.04
CA SER A 780 -34.37 -29.79 -38.11
C SER A 780 -33.86 -30.89 -37.19
N GLN A 781 -33.27 -31.93 -37.77
CA GLN A 781 -32.57 -32.95 -37.00
C GLN A 781 -31.57 -32.25 -36.08
N PRO A 782 -31.43 -32.62 -34.79
CA PRO A 782 -30.31 -32.13 -34.00
C PRO A 782 -29.03 -32.43 -34.79
N GLU A 783 -28.28 -31.39 -35.15
CA GLU A 783 -27.05 -31.56 -35.90
C GLU A 783 -26.11 -32.46 -35.08
N THR A 784 -25.92 -33.68 -35.56
CA THR A 784 -24.70 -34.41 -35.27
C THR A 784 -23.62 -33.69 -36.07
N PRO A 785 -22.52 -33.22 -35.45
CA PRO A 785 -21.39 -32.72 -36.23
C PRO A 785 -20.98 -33.78 -37.24
N GLU A 786 -20.84 -33.40 -38.51
CA GLU A 786 -20.22 -34.27 -39.50
C GLU A 786 -18.88 -34.76 -38.96
N GLN A 787 -18.70 -36.08 -38.96
CA GLN A 787 -17.41 -36.70 -38.73
C GLN A 787 -16.46 -36.18 -39.81
N PRO A 788 -15.27 -35.64 -39.48
CA PRO A 788 -14.32 -35.23 -40.49
C PRO A 788 -14.01 -36.41 -41.40
N SER A 789 -14.25 -36.23 -42.70
CA SER A 789 -13.88 -37.19 -43.72
C SER A 789 -12.39 -37.52 -43.62
N GLN A 790 -12.08 -38.80 -43.76
CA GLN A 790 -10.74 -39.37 -43.80
C GLN A 790 -9.84 -38.60 -44.79
N PRO A 791 -8.55 -38.38 -44.49
CA PRO A 791 -7.64 -37.75 -45.44
C PRO A 791 -7.53 -38.64 -46.68
N GLU A 792 -7.90 -38.11 -47.84
CA GLU A 792 -7.50 -38.74 -49.10
C GLU A 792 -5.98 -38.67 -49.23
N THR A 793 -5.41 -39.79 -49.65
CA THR A 793 -4.01 -39.97 -49.99
C THR A 793 -3.56 -38.96 -51.06
N PRO A 794 -2.40 -38.31 -50.90
CA PRO A 794 -1.87 -37.40 -51.91
C PRO A 794 -1.24 -38.19 -53.07
N ASP A 795 -1.84 -38.09 -54.25
CA ASP A 795 -1.12 -38.38 -55.50
C ASP A 795 -0.12 -37.25 -55.79
N THR A 796 1.06 -37.67 -56.22
CA THR A 796 2.25 -36.85 -56.50
C THR A 796 2.28 -36.40 -57.98
N PRO A 797 3.20 -35.52 -58.40
CA PRO A 797 2.90 -34.19 -58.92
C PRO A 797 3.05 -34.06 -60.44
N ASP A 798 2.42 -33.05 -61.03
CA ASP A 798 2.90 -32.49 -62.29
C ASP A 798 3.27 -30.99 -62.14
N THR A 799 4.39 -30.70 -62.79
CA THR A 799 5.27 -29.51 -62.82
C THR A 799 4.63 -28.14 -63.11
N PRO A 800 5.36 -27.02 -62.86
CA PRO A 800 4.80 -25.74 -62.44
C PRO A 800 4.40 -24.83 -63.60
N VAL A 801 3.41 -23.97 -63.34
CA VAL A 801 3.18 -22.76 -64.14
C VAL A 801 3.30 -21.54 -63.23
N THR A 802 4.19 -20.63 -63.63
CA THR A 802 4.52 -19.34 -63.02
C THR A 802 3.27 -18.44 -62.90
N PRO A 803 3.09 -17.69 -61.79
CA PRO A 803 1.87 -16.93 -61.55
C PRO A 803 1.87 -15.59 -62.29
N GLU A 804 0.77 -15.28 -62.98
CA GLU A 804 0.37 -13.91 -63.28
C GLU A 804 -0.64 -13.44 -62.21
N GLN A 805 -0.32 -12.27 -61.64
CA GLN A 805 -1.07 -11.52 -60.66
C GLN A 805 -2.44 -11.05 -61.19
N PRO A 806 -3.51 -11.17 -60.39
CA PRO A 806 -4.65 -10.26 -60.50
C PRO A 806 -4.80 -9.41 -59.25
N ASP A 807 -5.03 -8.13 -59.51
CA ASP A 807 -5.17 -7.04 -58.56
C ASP A 807 -6.28 -7.25 -57.51
N THR A 808 -5.96 -6.86 -56.28
CA THR A 808 -6.89 -6.69 -55.17
C THR A 808 -7.88 -5.55 -55.45
N PRO A 809 -9.20 -5.76 -55.32
CA PRO A 809 -10.14 -4.66 -55.14
C PRO A 809 -10.06 -4.17 -53.69
N ASP A 810 -9.69 -2.90 -53.52
CA ASP A 810 -9.87 -2.14 -52.28
C ASP A 810 -11.32 -2.24 -51.81
N THR A 811 -11.55 -3.00 -50.74
CA THR A 811 -12.80 -2.91 -49.96
C THR A 811 -12.56 -1.84 -48.89
N PRO A 812 -13.32 -0.73 -48.85
CA PRO A 812 -13.16 0.26 -47.79
C PRO A 812 -13.38 -0.42 -46.44
N ALA A 813 -12.45 -0.21 -45.49
CA ALA A 813 -12.61 -0.65 -44.11
C ALA A 813 -13.97 -0.13 -43.58
N GLN A 814 -14.86 -1.04 -43.16
CA GLN A 814 -16.10 -0.66 -42.51
C GLN A 814 -15.77 0.21 -41.28
N GLU A 815 -16.31 1.43 -41.22
CA GLU A 815 -16.09 2.31 -40.08
C GLU A 815 -16.66 1.69 -38.80
N VAL A 816 -15.78 1.43 -37.83
CA VAL A 816 -16.19 0.95 -36.50
C VAL A 816 -16.73 2.13 -35.68
N SER A 817 -17.90 1.96 -35.10
CA SER A 817 -18.51 2.89 -34.15
C SER A 817 -18.46 2.35 -32.71
N LEU A 818 -18.31 3.24 -31.73
CA LEU A 818 -18.35 2.94 -30.30
C LEU A 818 -19.52 3.69 -29.68
N THR A 819 -20.42 3.00 -28.99
CA THR A 819 -21.59 3.59 -28.30
C THR A 819 -21.68 3.10 -26.86
N LEU A 820 -22.36 3.88 -26.01
CA LEU A 820 -22.76 3.45 -24.67
C LEU A 820 -24.27 3.16 -24.62
N ASP A 821 -24.68 2.26 -23.73
CA ASP A 821 -26.09 1.93 -23.48
C ASP A 821 -26.93 3.14 -23.02
N VAL A 822 -26.29 4.13 -22.39
CA VAL A 822 -26.91 5.40 -21.99
C VAL A 822 -25.96 6.58 -22.19
N SER A 823 -26.52 7.73 -22.52
CA SER A 823 -25.80 9.02 -22.58
C SER A 823 -25.89 9.82 -21.28
N GLN A 824 -26.84 9.50 -20.40
CA GLN A 824 -27.02 10.13 -19.09
C GLN A 824 -27.49 9.13 -18.03
N LEU A 825 -27.03 9.31 -16.80
CA LEU A 825 -27.32 8.45 -15.65
C LEU A 825 -27.41 9.31 -14.38
N ALA A 826 -28.36 9.03 -13.49
CA ALA A 826 -28.35 9.54 -12.13
C ALA A 826 -28.02 8.41 -11.15
N LEU A 827 -27.13 8.67 -10.19
CA LEU A 827 -26.76 7.71 -9.14
C LEU A 827 -26.87 8.35 -7.76
N ASN A 828 -27.39 7.60 -6.79
CA ASN A 828 -27.30 7.98 -5.38
C ASN A 828 -25.87 7.75 -4.85
N ALA A 829 -25.47 8.46 -3.80
CA ALA A 829 -24.14 8.29 -3.21
C ALA A 829 -23.91 6.83 -2.77
N GLY A 830 -22.81 6.23 -3.23
CA GLY A 830 -22.47 4.82 -3.00
C GLY A 830 -23.15 3.80 -3.90
N GLU A 831 -24.11 4.22 -4.73
CA GLU A 831 -24.69 3.41 -5.78
C GLU A 831 -23.68 3.18 -6.91
N SER A 832 -23.82 2.05 -7.62
CA SER A 832 -22.98 1.73 -8.77
C SER A 832 -23.79 1.16 -9.92
N ARG A 833 -23.38 1.47 -11.15
CA ARG A 833 -23.99 0.94 -12.38
C ARG A 833 -22.90 0.65 -13.42
N ALA A 834 -22.97 -0.54 -14.03
CA ALA A 834 -22.16 -0.89 -15.19
C ALA A 834 -22.70 -0.19 -16.44
N LEU A 835 -21.83 0.54 -17.14
CA LEU A 835 -22.09 1.02 -18.49
C LEU A 835 -21.65 -0.04 -19.49
N ILE A 836 -22.45 -0.25 -20.54
CA ILE A 836 -22.15 -1.22 -21.59
C ILE A 836 -21.65 -0.45 -22.81
N ALA A 837 -20.41 -0.72 -23.20
CA ALA A 837 -19.81 -0.21 -24.42
C ALA A 837 -19.98 -1.22 -25.55
N THR A 838 -20.56 -0.79 -26.67
CA THR A 838 -20.80 -1.64 -27.84
C THR A 838 -19.98 -1.11 -29.02
N LEU A 839 -19.20 -2.00 -29.64
CA LEU A 839 -18.53 -1.74 -30.91
C LEU A 839 -19.38 -2.33 -32.04
N SER A 840 -19.65 -1.54 -33.08
CA SER A 840 -20.40 -2.00 -34.25
C SER A 840 -19.63 -1.68 -35.54
N PRO A 841 -19.29 -2.69 -36.37
CA PRO A 841 -19.48 -4.12 -36.11
C PRO A 841 -18.63 -4.63 -34.93
N GLU A 842 -19.03 -5.74 -34.30
CA GLU A 842 -18.32 -6.32 -33.14
C GLU A 842 -16.86 -6.62 -33.48
N GLN A 843 -15.95 -6.28 -32.55
CA GLN A 843 -14.51 -6.43 -32.73
C GLN A 843 -13.98 -7.48 -31.74
N THR A 844 -13.71 -8.69 -32.22
CA THR A 844 -13.20 -9.78 -31.38
C THR A 844 -11.85 -9.40 -30.74
N GLY A 845 -11.78 -9.38 -29.41
CA GLY A 845 -10.58 -9.03 -28.66
C GLY A 845 -10.37 -7.52 -28.41
N ALA A 846 -11.35 -6.68 -28.76
CA ALA A 846 -11.30 -5.25 -28.44
C ALA A 846 -11.36 -5.00 -26.92
N VAL A 847 -10.45 -4.16 -26.42
CA VAL A 847 -10.38 -3.76 -25.01
C VAL A 847 -10.75 -2.28 -24.88
N VAL A 848 -11.99 -2.02 -24.45
CA VAL A 848 -12.45 -0.65 -24.17
C VAL A 848 -11.78 -0.13 -22.89
N THR A 849 -11.21 1.06 -22.98
CA THR A 849 -10.64 1.77 -21.82
C THR A 849 -11.63 2.78 -21.27
N TRP A 850 -11.64 2.96 -19.95
CA TRP A 850 -12.60 3.82 -19.26
C TRP A 850 -11.88 4.93 -18.50
N SER A 851 -12.47 6.12 -18.51
CA SER A 851 -11.97 7.29 -17.79
C SER A 851 -13.11 8.09 -17.19
N CYS A 852 -12.82 8.84 -16.13
CA CYS A 852 -13.76 9.77 -15.49
C CYS A 852 -13.06 11.11 -15.28
N ASN A 853 -13.71 12.22 -15.64
CA ASN A 853 -13.15 13.57 -15.47
C ASN A 853 -13.47 14.21 -14.10
N GLY A 854 -14.32 13.58 -13.28
CA GLY A 854 -14.85 14.16 -12.04
C GLY A 854 -14.47 13.38 -10.79
N ALA A 855 -14.09 14.10 -9.72
CA ALA A 855 -13.79 13.49 -8.43
C ALA A 855 -15.02 12.83 -7.76
N CYS A 856 -16.23 13.24 -8.15
CA CYS A 856 -17.51 12.73 -7.64
C CYS A 856 -17.93 11.35 -8.16
N ALA A 857 -17.21 10.73 -9.10
CA ALA A 857 -17.48 9.35 -9.54
C ALA A 857 -16.21 8.59 -9.92
N ALA A 858 -16.12 7.30 -9.60
CA ALA A 858 -15.04 6.43 -10.09
C ALA A 858 -15.58 5.45 -11.13
N VAL A 859 -14.77 5.07 -12.11
CA VAL A 859 -15.09 4.03 -13.10
C VAL A 859 -14.02 2.93 -13.09
N SER A 860 -14.46 1.68 -13.02
CA SER A 860 -13.59 0.50 -13.09
C SER A 860 -13.31 0.07 -14.53
N ALA A 861 -12.35 -0.84 -14.68
CA ALA A 861 -11.92 -1.33 -15.99
C ALA A 861 -13.02 -2.07 -16.79
N ASP A 862 -14.05 -2.56 -16.11
CA ASP A 862 -15.23 -3.19 -16.71
C ASP A 862 -16.37 -2.21 -17.00
N GLY A 863 -16.16 -0.90 -16.79
CA GLY A 863 -17.17 0.13 -17.03
C GLY A 863 -18.15 0.35 -15.86
N THR A 864 -17.92 -0.24 -14.69
CA THR A 864 -18.76 0.04 -13.50
C THR A 864 -18.44 1.41 -12.93
N VAL A 865 -19.45 2.28 -12.90
CA VAL A 865 -19.38 3.63 -12.35
C VAL A 865 -19.96 3.63 -10.94
N THR A 866 -19.24 4.20 -9.97
CA THR A 866 -19.68 4.38 -8.59
C THR A 866 -19.74 5.86 -8.24
N ASN A 867 -20.85 6.32 -7.65
CA ASN A 867 -20.99 7.68 -7.15
C ASN A 867 -20.22 7.87 -5.82
N LEU A 868 -19.30 8.84 -5.83
CA LEU A 868 -18.42 9.27 -4.73
C LEU A 868 -18.63 10.75 -4.36
N ASN A 869 -19.80 11.32 -4.62
CA ASN A 869 -20.07 12.74 -4.36
C ASN A 869 -20.14 13.05 -2.86
N THR A 870 -19.15 13.80 -2.38
CA THR A 870 -19.06 14.32 -1.01
C THR A 870 -19.51 15.78 -0.88
N ALA A 871 -19.91 16.43 -1.97
CA ALA A 871 -20.42 17.80 -1.94
C ALA A 871 -21.89 17.83 -1.49
N ALA A 872 -22.35 19.01 -1.04
CA ALA A 872 -23.72 19.20 -0.55
C ALA A 872 -24.81 19.18 -1.64
N GLY A 873 -24.44 19.30 -2.92
CA GLY A 873 -25.36 19.31 -4.05
C GLY A 873 -24.98 18.27 -5.10
N THR A 874 -25.86 18.06 -6.09
CA THR A 874 -25.59 17.19 -7.24
C THR A 874 -24.40 17.71 -8.03
N VAL A 875 -23.42 16.84 -8.31
CA VAL A 875 -22.22 17.16 -9.12
C VAL A 875 -22.18 16.22 -10.31
N GLN A 876 -21.85 16.75 -11.49
CA GLN A 876 -21.74 15.95 -12.70
C GLN A 876 -20.32 15.39 -12.90
N ALA A 877 -20.24 14.14 -13.34
CA ALA A 877 -19.05 13.52 -13.88
C ALA A 877 -19.32 13.02 -15.31
N VAL A 878 -18.31 13.06 -16.17
CA VAL A 878 -18.37 12.47 -17.52
C VAL A 878 -17.52 11.21 -17.53
N ILE A 879 -18.16 10.09 -17.84
CA ILE A 879 -17.52 8.79 -18.02
C ILE A 879 -17.29 8.58 -19.51
N THR A 880 -16.05 8.29 -19.91
CA THR A 880 -15.70 8.11 -21.32
C THR A 880 -15.11 6.72 -21.55
N ALA A 881 -15.75 5.96 -22.44
CA ALA A 881 -15.23 4.74 -23.05
C ALA A 881 -14.42 5.11 -24.30
N ALA A 882 -13.24 4.51 -24.47
CA ALA A 882 -12.39 4.74 -25.63
C ALA A 882 -11.76 3.45 -26.15
N TRP A 883 -11.73 3.31 -27.48
CA TRP A 883 -11.08 2.21 -28.18
C TRP A 883 -10.65 2.65 -29.59
N SER A 884 -9.39 2.44 -29.95
CA SER A 884 -8.81 2.73 -31.28
C SER A 884 -9.16 4.12 -31.85
N GLY A 885 -9.03 5.18 -31.04
CA GLY A 885 -9.33 6.56 -31.44
C GLY A 885 -10.83 6.93 -31.50
N LYS A 886 -11.74 5.98 -31.25
CA LYS A 886 -13.18 6.22 -31.07
C LYS A 886 -13.48 6.39 -29.58
N SER A 887 -14.45 7.25 -29.25
CA SER A 887 -14.89 7.48 -27.88
C SER A 887 -16.41 7.65 -27.78
N ALA A 888 -17.00 7.18 -26.68
CA ALA A 888 -18.37 7.45 -26.31
C ALA A 888 -18.43 7.86 -24.83
N SER A 889 -19.35 8.77 -24.48
CA SER A 889 -19.40 9.33 -23.13
C SER A 889 -20.82 9.33 -22.55
N CYS A 890 -20.90 9.19 -21.23
CA CYS A 890 -22.11 9.27 -20.44
C CYS A 890 -21.93 10.33 -19.34
N VAL A 891 -22.91 11.23 -19.21
CA VAL A 891 -22.96 12.21 -18.11
C VAL A 891 -23.63 11.58 -16.90
N VAL A 892 -22.98 11.61 -15.76
CA VAL A 892 -23.46 11.03 -14.51
C VAL A 892 -23.79 12.14 -13.51
N ASP A 893 -25.07 12.28 -13.20
CA ASP A 893 -25.60 13.14 -12.14
C ASP A 893 -25.40 12.44 -10.79
N CYS A 894 -24.31 12.79 -10.09
CA CYS A 894 -23.97 12.20 -8.80
C CYS A 894 -24.72 12.94 -7.69
N GLN A 895 -25.74 12.30 -7.10
CA GLN A 895 -26.48 12.86 -5.97
C GLN A 895 -25.60 12.92 -4.70
N PRO A 896 -25.82 13.91 -3.81
CA PRO A 896 -24.99 14.11 -2.63
C PRO A 896 -25.14 12.97 -1.61
N ALA A 897 -24.09 12.71 -0.85
CA ALA A 897 -24.12 11.76 0.26
C ALA A 897 -24.96 12.29 1.43
N GLN A 898 -25.75 11.39 2.04
CA GLN A 898 -26.53 11.69 3.25
C GLN A 898 -25.66 11.94 4.49
N ARG A 899 -24.41 11.48 4.46
CA ARG A 899 -23.46 11.67 5.54
C ARG A 899 -22.03 11.58 5.03
N THR A 900 -21.21 12.52 5.48
CA THR A 900 -19.77 12.56 5.19
C THR A 900 -18.96 12.67 6.49
N GLY A 901 -17.68 12.38 6.40
CA GLY A 901 -16.73 12.54 7.49
C GLY A 901 -15.43 13.12 6.98
N THR A 902 -14.98 14.22 7.59
CA THR A 902 -13.68 14.82 7.29
C THR A 902 -12.64 14.24 8.23
N VAL A 903 -11.54 13.72 7.68
CA VAL A 903 -10.45 13.15 8.46
C VAL A 903 -9.70 14.25 9.22
N PHE A 904 -9.51 14.06 10.51
CA PHE A 904 -8.76 14.98 11.38
C PHE A 904 -7.92 14.21 12.41
N ASN A 905 -6.90 14.88 12.98
CA ASN A 905 -5.96 14.32 13.96
C ASN A 905 -5.19 13.06 13.50
N ALA A 906 -5.14 12.80 12.19
CA ALA A 906 -4.45 11.68 11.56
C ALA A 906 -3.20 12.14 10.80
N ASP A 907 -2.26 12.78 11.51
CA ASP A 907 -1.06 13.42 10.96
C ASP A 907 -0.14 12.44 10.17
N VAL A 908 -0.27 11.13 10.43
CA VAL A 908 0.47 10.04 9.76
C VAL A 908 -0.37 9.23 8.77
N GLY A 909 -1.58 9.70 8.48
CA GLY A 909 -2.59 8.99 7.71
C GLY A 909 -3.43 8.05 8.57
N LEU A 910 -4.75 8.17 8.42
CA LEU A 910 -5.76 7.31 9.02
C LEU A 910 -5.78 5.97 8.28
N ASN A 911 -5.42 4.90 8.98
CA ASN A 911 -5.54 3.55 8.44
C ASN A 911 -7.00 3.22 8.14
N VAL A 912 -7.28 2.90 6.88
CA VAL A 912 -8.51 2.24 6.46
C VAL A 912 -8.30 0.75 6.56
N ARG A 913 -9.18 0.05 7.26
CA ARG A 913 -9.06 -1.38 7.56
C ARG A 913 -10.14 -2.20 6.88
N SER A 914 -9.91 -3.50 6.71
CA SER A 914 -10.87 -4.43 6.12
C SER A 914 -12.09 -4.69 7.01
N GLY A 915 -12.01 -4.41 8.32
CA GLY A 915 -13.08 -4.62 9.30
C GLY A 915 -13.04 -3.60 10.45
N PRO A 916 -14.13 -3.50 11.26
CA PRO A 916 -14.24 -2.54 12.37
C PRO A 916 -13.43 -3.00 13.59
N GLY A 917 -12.11 -2.75 13.57
CA GLY A 917 -11.21 -3.08 14.66
C GLY A 917 -9.73 -2.90 14.29
N THR A 918 -8.87 -2.65 15.29
CA THR A 918 -7.43 -2.41 15.06
C THR A 918 -6.66 -3.65 14.61
N ASP A 919 -7.22 -4.84 14.83
CA ASP A 919 -6.59 -6.11 14.49
C ASP A 919 -6.84 -6.51 13.03
N ASN A 920 -7.78 -5.83 12.36
CA ASN A 920 -8.05 -6.05 10.95
C ASN A 920 -6.93 -5.44 10.08
N PRO A 921 -6.50 -6.14 9.00
CA PRO A 921 -5.52 -5.62 8.06
C PRO A 921 -5.83 -4.21 7.58
N VAL A 922 -4.79 -3.39 7.44
CA VAL A 922 -4.87 -2.10 6.77
C VAL A 922 -4.95 -2.34 5.27
N VAL A 923 -5.98 -1.79 4.63
CA VAL A 923 -6.24 -1.93 3.19
C VAL A 923 -6.00 -0.63 2.42
N ASP A 924 -6.03 0.53 3.10
CA ASP A 924 -5.68 1.83 2.53
C ASP A 924 -5.33 2.84 3.64
N ARG A 925 -4.95 4.09 3.30
CA ARG A 925 -4.72 5.20 4.23
C ARG A 925 -5.31 6.53 3.72
N ARG A 926 -5.91 7.32 4.61
CA ARG A 926 -6.46 8.66 4.31
C ARG A 926 -5.73 9.76 5.07
N LYS A 927 -5.52 10.93 4.46
CA LYS A 927 -4.83 12.07 5.05
C LYS A 927 -5.82 12.98 5.79
N ASN A 928 -5.31 13.82 6.69
CA ASN A 928 -6.11 14.92 7.25
C ASN A 928 -6.70 15.78 6.13
N GLY A 929 -7.96 16.18 6.29
CA GLY A 929 -8.72 16.94 5.29
C GLY A 929 -9.43 16.09 4.24
N ASP A 930 -9.13 14.79 4.13
CA ASP A 930 -9.90 13.90 3.24
C ASP A 930 -11.36 13.83 3.69
N VAL A 931 -12.28 14.03 2.75
CA VAL A 931 -13.72 13.88 2.98
C VAL A 931 -14.16 12.52 2.45
N LEU A 932 -14.77 11.71 3.32
CA LEU A 932 -15.20 10.35 3.03
C LEU A 932 -16.73 10.28 3.09
N ILE A 933 -17.35 9.44 2.26
CA ILE A 933 -18.76 9.08 2.41
C ILE A 933 -18.87 8.10 3.56
N VAL A 934 -19.76 8.37 4.52
CA VAL A 934 -19.98 7.51 5.69
C VAL A 934 -21.24 6.69 5.45
N GLU A 935 -21.07 5.42 5.06
CA GLU A 935 -22.20 4.51 4.76
C GLU A 935 -22.93 4.09 6.05
N ARG A 936 -22.18 3.82 7.13
CA ARG A 936 -22.72 3.51 8.46
C ARG A 936 -21.69 3.70 9.57
N VAL A 937 -22.16 3.81 10.80
CA VAL A 937 -21.32 3.85 12.02
C VAL A 937 -21.71 2.69 12.92
N GLU A 938 -20.72 1.89 13.35
CA GLU A 938 -20.92 0.74 14.24
C GLU A 938 -19.74 0.59 15.20
N ASN A 939 -20.02 0.46 16.51
CA ASN A 939 -19.03 0.18 17.55
C ASN A 939 -17.78 1.09 17.56
N GLY A 940 -17.95 2.40 17.33
CA GLY A 940 -16.84 3.36 17.29
C GLY A 940 -16.02 3.35 15.99
N TRP A 941 -16.47 2.63 14.96
CA TRP A 941 -15.90 2.60 13.62
C TRP A 941 -16.92 3.09 12.59
N CYS A 942 -16.44 3.75 11.53
CA CYS A 942 -17.22 4.18 10.39
C CYS A 942 -16.88 3.31 9.20
N LYS A 943 -17.88 2.69 8.57
CA LYS A 943 -17.72 2.11 7.24
C LYS A 943 -17.77 3.25 6.23
N VAL A 944 -16.69 3.42 5.48
CA VAL A 944 -16.47 4.54 4.59
C VAL A 944 -16.31 4.09 3.15
N LEU A 945 -16.79 4.92 2.23
CA LEU A 945 -16.60 4.82 0.78
C LEU A 945 -15.80 6.05 0.31
N TYR A 946 -14.78 5.80 -0.51
CA TYR A 946 -13.84 6.83 -0.96
C TYR A 946 -13.16 6.42 -2.26
N ARG A 947 -12.42 7.36 -2.88
CA ARG A 947 -11.54 7.07 -4.03
C ARG A 947 -10.17 6.62 -3.55
N SER A 948 -9.74 5.42 -3.91
CA SER A 948 -8.41 4.88 -3.59
C SER A 948 -7.29 5.61 -4.33
N ALA A 949 -6.04 5.35 -3.94
CA ALA A 949 -4.86 5.88 -4.63
C ALA A 949 -4.78 5.44 -6.11
N ALA A 950 -5.37 4.30 -6.47
CA ALA A 950 -5.50 3.81 -7.84
C ALA A 950 -6.66 4.47 -8.62
N GLY A 951 -7.34 5.47 -8.03
CA GLY A 951 -8.44 6.20 -8.67
C GLY A 951 -9.80 5.48 -8.66
N GLN A 952 -9.88 4.31 -8.01
CA GLN A 952 -11.05 3.43 -7.99
C GLN A 952 -11.93 3.66 -6.75
N ALA A 953 -13.21 3.31 -6.80
CA ALA A 953 -14.05 3.31 -5.61
C ALA A 953 -13.61 2.19 -4.65
N ALA A 954 -13.39 2.51 -3.38
CA ALA A 954 -12.95 1.58 -2.35
C ALA A 954 -13.76 1.75 -1.07
N ARG A 955 -13.95 0.64 -0.35
CA ARG A 955 -14.64 0.60 0.94
C ARG A 955 -13.72 0.09 2.02
N GLY A 956 -13.92 0.56 3.24
CA GLY A 956 -13.27 0.01 4.41
C GLY A 956 -13.76 0.65 5.70
N TYR A 957 -13.02 0.45 6.79
CA TYR A 957 -13.40 0.92 8.11
C TYR A 957 -12.32 1.84 8.67
N VAL A 958 -12.76 2.97 9.21
CA VAL A 958 -11.90 3.90 9.95
C VAL A 958 -12.45 4.14 11.35
N SER A 959 -11.59 4.49 12.30
CA SER A 959 -12.05 4.84 13.65
C SER A 959 -12.82 6.15 13.61
N ALA A 960 -14.00 6.17 14.23
CA ALA A 960 -14.86 7.35 14.28
C ALA A 960 -14.19 8.53 15.01
N SER A 961 -13.23 8.26 15.91
CA SER A 961 -12.46 9.26 16.64
C SER A 961 -11.59 10.16 15.76
N TYR A 962 -11.40 9.79 14.50
CA TYR A 962 -10.62 10.54 13.50
C TYR A 962 -11.49 11.12 12.38
N LEU A 963 -12.82 11.07 12.50
CA LEU A 963 -13.75 11.68 11.55
C LEU A 963 -14.61 12.76 12.21
N GLN A 964 -14.53 13.97 11.67
CA GLN A 964 -15.48 15.02 11.96
C GLN A 964 -16.70 14.80 11.05
N LEU A 965 -17.77 14.25 11.62
CA LEU A 965 -18.96 13.85 10.88
C LEU A 965 -19.84 15.06 10.56
N SER A 966 -20.32 15.12 9.33
CA SER A 966 -21.30 16.08 8.82
C SER A 966 -22.47 15.32 8.19
N ASN A 967 -23.68 15.77 8.46
CA ASN A 967 -24.90 15.28 7.83
C ASN A 967 -25.25 16.18 6.64
#